data_AF-A0AAP5M8I5-F1
#
_entry.id   AF-A0AAP5M8I5-F1
#
_cell.length_a   1.000
_cell.length_b   1.000
_cell.length_c   1.000
_cell.angle_alpha   90.00
_cell.angle_beta   90.00
_cell.angle_gamma   90.00
#
_symmetry.space_group_name_H-M   'P 1'
#
loop_
_entity.id
_entity.type
_entity.pdbx_description
1 polymer ?
#
loop_
_entity_poly.entity_id
_entity_poly.type
_entity_poly.pdbx_seq_one_letter_code
_entity_poly.pdbx_strand_id
1 'polypeptide(L)'
;MAQLYESVLIAQAQTTETIFTTQTPATPNVTDNTSYELGLKFQSIKAGQITAIRYWKAASETGSHTGRIWSSSGTVLATVTFTNETASGWQQQALSTPLNIQANTTYVVTVNANLYFASTSNNPLATSIVNADLKTVADGNNGVFGALGSFPTNSYQNSNYFRDIVFVPSSTTPPPTTETIFTTQTPATPNVTDNTSYELGLKFQSIKAGQITAIRYWKAASETGSHTGRIWSSSGTVLATVTFTNETASGWQQQALSTPLSIQANTTYVVTVNANLYFASTSNNALATSIVNADLKTVADGNNGVFGALGSFPTNSFQNSNYFRDIVFVPSSTTTPTNPIVIENQKAGTTNWKITNQASTEIAGYASATSVNKGGSIAFKVSLATPGSFTIDVYRLGYYGGSGGRLVTSIGTLSGITQPDCTITDTTTKLVECNWSTSYTLSVGSDWTSGLYIAKLIESSSGKQSQIWFVVRDDSRNSDVLFQSSFNTFLAYSNTGGYSLYGFNSINGQAALKVSYDRPFSETTTLTAEFNNLLRWEYNMARWLESQGYDVTYVTNVDVHSNSQLLRTHKAFLSVGHDEYWSLEQRNNVQNSRDAGINLGFFSANSAYWRVRFENSNTGVANRVMVCYKAAATTSEPTTKFRDPINNLPESALLGVMYIGDIDNVYAGFDFVIQNSTDSYYANTGLKNGDKLTGLVGFEWDAVNTNASPSGLVTLSNSQTLNTLSSSDTQGFPSGANPQVSNAVRYTAPSGAKVFSTGSIQWVWGLDSDGVTNPREDNRAKQIAVNVLASMGVKPLTPSSFIVVPA
;
A
#
# COMPACT_ATOMS: atom_id res chain seq x y z
N MET A 1 4.21 -50.35 -1.91
CA MET A 1 5.56 -49.77 -2.11
C MET A 1 5.44 -48.27 -2.29
N ALA A 2 4.83 -47.64 -1.29
CA ALA A 2 4.59 -46.21 -1.19
C ALA A 2 5.36 -45.78 0.08
N GLN A 3 6.58 -45.30 -0.14
CA GLN A 3 7.48 -44.62 0.80
C GLN A 3 8.84 -44.69 0.13
N LEU A 4 9.31 -43.57 -0.44
CA LEU A 4 10.74 -43.22 -0.64
C LEU A 4 10.97 -42.05 -1.61
N TYR A 5 10.02 -41.11 -1.79
CA TYR A 5 10.32 -39.82 -2.43
C TYR A 5 9.47 -38.71 -1.85
N GLU A 6 9.83 -38.23 -0.65
CA GLU A 6 9.40 -36.91 -0.16
C GLU A 6 10.48 -36.31 0.73
N SER A 7 10.83 -35.06 0.42
CA SER A 7 11.58 -34.09 1.24
C SER A 7 13.09 -34.32 1.49
N VAL A 8 13.91 -33.98 0.48
CA VAL A 8 15.14 -33.23 0.77
C VAL A 8 14.70 -31.80 1.06
N LEU A 9 14.42 -31.49 2.33
CA LEU A 9 14.38 -30.11 2.80
C LEU A 9 15.82 -29.58 2.77
N ILE A 10 16.11 -28.71 1.82
CA ILE A 10 17.24 -27.79 1.93
C ILE A 10 16.94 -26.92 3.15
N ALA A 11 17.56 -27.22 4.29
CA ALA A 11 17.63 -26.27 5.38
C ALA A 11 18.31 -25.01 4.83
N GLN A 12 17.58 -23.91 4.69
CA GLN A 12 18.20 -22.60 4.55
C GLN A 12 19.12 -22.43 5.75
N ALA A 13 20.43 -22.30 5.50
CA ALA A 13 21.37 -21.87 6.53
C ALA A 13 20.89 -20.52 7.05
N GLN A 14 20.40 -20.46 8.30
CA GLN A 14 20.06 -19.20 8.93
C GLN A 14 21.32 -18.34 9.02
N THR A 15 21.26 -17.12 8.48
CA THR A 15 22.39 -16.20 8.47
C THR A 15 22.71 -15.73 9.89
N THR A 16 23.92 -16.02 10.36
CA THR A 16 24.43 -15.56 11.67
C THR A 16 24.95 -14.13 11.60
N GLU A 17 24.76 -13.36 12.67
CA GLU A 17 25.14 -11.96 12.81
C GLU A 17 26.14 -11.77 13.97
N THR A 18 26.98 -10.74 13.88
CA THR A 18 27.98 -10.34 14.91
C THR A 18 28.05 -8.82 14.94
N ILE A 19 28.42 -8.18 16.06
CA ILE A 19 28.57 -6.71 16.11
C ILE A 19 29.84 -6.31 15.36
N PHE A 20 30.91 -7.07 15.54
CA PHE A 20 32.19 -6.89 14.87
C PHE A 20 32.40 -8.02 13.86
N THR A 21 32.43 -7.69 12.57
CA THR A 21 32.68 -8.62 11.49
C THR A 21 34.14 -9.06 11.47
N THR A 22 35.01 -8.30 10.81
CA THR A 22 36.43 -8.59 10.60
C THR A 22 37.35 -7.54 11.22
N GLN A 23 36.80 -6.59 11.98
CA GLN A 23 37.57 -5.51 12.62
C GLN A 23 38.64 -6.09 13.54
N THR A 24 39.79 -5.42 13.55
CA THR A 24 40.94 -5.75 14.38
C THR A 24 41.20 -4.62 15.39
N PRO A 25 41.71 -4.91 16.59
CA PRO A 25 42.05 -3.88 17.57
C PRO A 25 43.20 -3.00 17.13
N ALA A 26 43.06 -1.68 17.33
CA ALA A 26 44.15 -0.73 17.17
C ALA A 26 45.30 -1.00 18.18
N THR A 27 44.95 -1.45 19.39
CA THR A 27 45.89 -1.86 20.45
C THR A 27 45.60 -3.31 20.85
N PRO A 28 46.18 -4.31 20.15
CA PRO A 28 45.78 -5.71 20.28
C PRO A 28 46.47 -6.47 21.41
N ASN A 29 47.42 -5.87 22.16
CA ASN A 29 48.20 -6.55 23.19
C ASN A 29 48.61 -5.60 24.33
N VAL A 30 47.65 -5.23 25.20
CA VAL A 30 47.82 -4.31 26.34
C VAL A 30 47.87 -5.10 27.64
N THR A 31 48.66 -4.64 28.61
CA THR A 31 48.67 -5.17 29.98
C THR A 31 48.91 -4.06 31.00
N ASP A 32 48.30 -4.22 32.17
CA ASP A 32 48.60 -3.50 33.41
C ASP A 32 48.93 -4.48 34.55
N ASN A 33 49.28 -5.73 34.20
CA ASN A 33 49.50 -6.86 35.10
C ASN A 33 48.29 -7.24 35.98
N THR A 34 47.06 -6.92 35.56
CA THR A 34 45.83 -7.25 36.29
C THR A 34 44.89 -8.15 35.47
N SER A 35 44.20 -9.07 36.14
CA SER A 35 43.16 -9.91 35.54
C SER A 35 41.80 -9.25 35.61
N TYR A 36 41.02 -9.31 34.53
CA TYR A 36 39.73 -8.63 34.42
C TYR A 36 38.63 -9.53 33.85
N GLU A 37 37.38 -9.26 34.25
CA GLU A 37 36.20 -9.60 33.46
C GLU A 37 35.89 -8.43 32.53
N LEU A 38 36.24 -8.53 31.23
CA LEU A 38 36.03 -7.47 30.24
C LEU A 38 34.77 -7.74 29.41
N GLY A 39 34.02 -6.71 29.05
CA GLY A 39 32.72 -6.86 28.40
C GLY A 39 32.22 -5.72 27.52
N LEU A 40 31.11 -6.01 26.86
CA LEU A 40 30.36 -5.13 25.97
C LEU A 40 28.86 -5.20 26.28
N LYS A 41 28.22 -4.04 26.48
CA LYS A 41 26.76 -3.92 26.51
C LYS A 41 26.21 -3.85 25.09
N PHE A 42 25.21 -4.67 24.79
CA PHE A 42 24.60 -4.74 23.46
C PHE A 42 23.08 -4.96 23.54
N GLN A 43 22.42 -4.71 22.41
CA GLN A 43 21.00 -5.02 22.15
C GLN A 43 20.87 -5.65 20.76
N SER A 44 19.82 -6.45 20.57
CA SER A 44 19.33 -6.83 19.23
C SER A 44 17.99 -6.14 18.97
N ILE A 45 17.71 -5.67 17.76
CA ILE A 45 16.39 -5.14 17.39
C ILE A 45 15.36 -6.26 17.14
N LYS A 46 15.81 -7.52 17.06
CA LYS A 46 14.96 -8.72 16.99
C LYS A 46 15.18 -9.64 18.19
N ALA A 47 14.16 -10.43 18.53
CA ALA A 47 14.39 -11.59 19.37
C ALA A 47 15.17 -12.65 18.57
N GLY A 48 15.91 -13.52 19.25
CA GLY A 48 16.71 -14.53 18.57
C GLY A 48 17.57 -15.33 19.54
N GLN A 49 18.51 -16.07 19.00
CA GLN A 49 19.41 -16.93 19.76
C GLN A 49 20.85 -16.46 19.65
N ILE A 50 21.52 -16.32 20.80
CA ILE A 50 22.98 -16.27 20.83
C ILE A 50 23.48 -17.71 20.76
N THR A 51 24.25 -18.03 19.73
CA THR A 51 24.76 -19.39 19.48
C THR A 51 26.22 -19.56 19.86
N ALA A 52 26.99 -18.46 19.91
CA ALA A 52 28.38 -18.47 20.34
C ALA A 52 28.80 -17.12 20.96
N ILE A 53 29.90 -17.16 21.73
CA ILE A 53 30.63 -15.96 22.16
C ILE A 53 31.94 -15.92 21.38
N ARG A 54 32.38 -14.72 20.99
CA ARG A 54 33.69 -14.51 20.40
C ARG A 54 34.43 -13.35 21.06
N TYR A 55 35.75 -13.42 21.08
CA TYR A 55 36.59 -12.33 21.57
C TYR A 55 37.93 -12.25 20.83
N TRP A 56 38.58 -11.10 20.87
CA TRP A 56 39.95 -10.97 20.37
C TRP A 56 40.96 -11.38 21.45
N LYS A 57 41.76 -12.41 21.16
CA LYS A 57 42.87 -12.86 22.00
C LYS A 57 44.15 -12.09 21.68
N ALA A 58 44.70 -11.46 22.71
CA ALA A 58 45.98 -10.78 22.63
C ALA A 58 47.14 -11.79 22.49
N ALA A 59 48.21 -11.42 21.79
CA ALA A 59 49.29 -12.37 21.44
C ALA A 59 50.07 -12.90 22.66
N SER A 60 50.14 -12.12 23.75
CA SER A 60 50.78 -12.52 25.01
C SER A 60 49.79 -13.11 26.02
N GLU A 61 48.51 -13.23 25.67
CA GLU A 61 47.48 -13.74 26.58
C GLU A 61 47.53 -15.27 26.66
N THR A 62 47.64 -15.78 27.88
CA THR A 62 47.76 -17.21 28.18
C THR A 62 46.85 -17.58 29.34
N GLY A 63 46.39 -18.83 29.39
CA GLY A 63 45.51 -19.33 30.43
C GLY A 63 44.14 -19.70 29.88
N SER A 64 43.20 -19.97 30.78
CA SER A 64 41.83 -20.35 30.42
C SER A 64 40.97 -19.10 30.25
N HIS A 65 40.09 -19.12 29.24
CA HIS A 65 39.10 -18.08 29.00
C HIS A 65 37.69 -18.62 29.11
N THR A 66 36.85 -17.89 29.83
CA THR A 66 35.44 -18.17 30.05
C THR A 66 34.64 -16.97 29.59
N GLY A 67 33.77 -17.18 28.61
CA GLY A 67 32.78 -16.21 28.17
C GLY A 67 31.48 -16.33 28.94
N ARG A 68 30.84 -15.20 29.23
CA ARG A 68 29.53 -15.14 29.90
C ARG A 68 28.61 -14.15 29.20
N ILE A 69 27.32 -14.42 29.28
CA ILE A 69 26.26 -13.48 28.91
C ILE A 69 25.45 -13.18 30.16
N TRP A 70 25.23 -11.90 30.43
CA TRP A 70 24.55 -11.40 31.62
C TRP A 70 23.28 -10.64 31.24
N SER A 71 22.28 -10.69 32.12
CA SER A 71 21.21 -9.68 32.12
C SER A 71 21.77 -8.31 32.52
N SER A 72 21.03 -7.23 32.22
CA SER A 72 21.38 -5.89 32.70
C SER A 72 21.44 -5.75 34.23
N SER A 73 20.77 -6.65 34.96
CA SER A 73 20.78 -6.72 36.43
C SER A 73 21.92 -7.54 37.02
N GLY A 74 22.77 -8.15 36.19
CA GLY A 74 23.93 -8.93 36.64
C GLY A 74 23.69 -10.42 36.86
N THR A 75 22.59 -10.99 36.36
CA THR A 75 22.37 -12.45 36.39
C THR A 75 23.09 -13.11 35.22
N VAL A 76 23.89 -14.15 35.46
CA VAL A 76 24.49 -14.97 34.38
C VAL A 76 23.38 -15.75 33.67
N LEU A 77 23.25 -15.55 32.36
CA LEU A 77 22.27 -16.22 31.50
C LEU A 77 22.88 -17.39 30.71
N ALA A 78 24.16 -17.29 30.36
CA ALA A 78 24.92 -18.36 29.72
C ALA A 78 26.41 -18.23 30.04
N THR A 79 27.12 -19.37 29.98
CA THR A 79 28.57 -19.45 30.19
C THR A 79 29.19 -20.45 29.22
N VAL A 80 30.43 -20.21 28.81
CA VAL A 80 31.19 -21.11 27.95
C VAL A 80 32.68 -21.00 28.20
N THR A 81 33.41 -22.12 28.19
CA THR A 81 34.88 -22.12 28.28
C THR A 81 35.45 -22.28 26.88
N PHE A 82 36.37 -21.39 26.49
CA PHE A 82 37.04 -21.45 25.19
C PHE A 82 38.06 -22.59 25.17
N THR A 83 38.07 -23.34 24.08
CA THR A 83 38.99 -24.46 23.84
C THR A 83 39.58 -24.32 22.45
N ASN A 84 40.75 -24.91 22.21
CA ASN A 84 41.43 -24.90 20.90
C ASN A 84 41.69 -23.49 20.34
N GLU A 85 42.04 -22.55 21.22
CA GLU A 85 42.34 -21.18 20.83
C GLU A 85 43.63 -21.08 20.01
N THR A 86 43.67 -20.12 19.09
CA THR A 86 44.91 -19.76 18.39
C THR A 86 45.81 -18.88 19.26
N ALA A 87 47.03 -18.59 18.78
CA ALA A 87 47.99 -17.74 19.47
C ALA A 87 47.51 -16.28 19.61
N SER A 88 46.74 -15.77 18.65
CA SER A 88 46.14 -14.42 18.70
C SER A 88 45.00 -14.29 17.68
N GLY A 89 44.19 -13.24 17.83
CA GLY A 89 43.10 -12.91 16.91
C GLY A 89 41.73 -13.35 17.44
N TRP A 90 40.71 -13.31 16.58
CA TRP A 90 39.35 -13.70 16.95
C TRP A 90 39.26 -15.18 17.33
N GLN A 91 38.85 -15.44 18.56
CA GLN A 91 38.45 -16.76 19.05
C GLN A 91 36.93 -16.81 19.12
N GLN A 92 36.34 -17.95 18.80
CA GLN A 92 34.90 -18.16 18.87
C GLN A 92 34.60 -19.52 19.49
N GLN A 93 33.68 -19.56 20.44
CA GLN A 93 33.25 -20.79 21.08
C GLN A 93 31.73 -20.84 21.16
N ALA A 94 31.15 -21.92 20.61
CA ALA A 94 29.72 -22.16 20.63
C ALA A 94 29.21 -22.41 22.06
N LEU A 95 28.03 -21.89 22.38
CA LEU A 95 27.32 -22.26 23.61
C LEU A 95 26.81 -23.70 23.49
N SER A 96 26.84 -24.47 24.58
CA SER A 96 26.29 -25.83 24.60
C SER A 96 24.77 -25.83 24.37
N THR A 97 24.11 -24.75 24.78
CA THR A 97 22.69 -24.47 24.52
C THR A 97 22.58 -23.03 24.04
N PRO A 98 22.03 -22.76 22.83
CA PRO A 98 21.79 -21.40 22.38
C PRO A 98 20.92 -20.62 23.38
N LEU A 99 21.28 -19.36 23.65
CA LEU A 99 20.57 -18.50 24.59
C LEU A 99 19.55 -17.65 23.84
N ASN A 100 18.26 -17.82 24.15
CA ASN A 100 17.21 -16.93 23.65
C ASN A 100 17.33 -15.54 24.29
N ILE A 101 17.33 -14.49 23.47
CA ILE A 101 17.29 -13.10 23.90
C ILE A 101 16.09 -12.36 23.29
N GLN A 102 15.62 -11.34 24.01
CA GLN A 102 14.51 -10.50 23.58
C GLN A 102 15.01 -9.27 22.81
N ALA A 103 14.18 -8.79 21.87
CA ALA A 103 14.44 -7.55 21.16
C ALA A 103 14.54 -6.37 22.14
N ASN A 104 15.38 -5.38 21.81
CA ASN A 104 15.60 -4.12 22.51
C ASN A 104 15.91 -4.27 24.01
N THR A 105 16.34 -5.45 24.45
CA THR A 105 16.74 -5.72 25.84
C THR A 105 18.27 -5.62 25.93
N THR A 106 18.77 -4.89 26.94
CA THR A 106 20.21 -4.75 27.16
C THR A 106 20.78 -5.99 27.81
N TYR A 107 21.80 -6.56 27.19
CA TYR A 107 22.60 -7.66 27.71
C TYR A 107 24.07 -7.24 27.77
N VAL A 108 24.87 -7.97 28.55
CA VAL A 108 26.33 -7.80 28.61
C VAL A 108 27.00 -9.11 28.19
N VAL A 109 27.89 -9.08 27.21
CA VAL A 109 28.79 -10.20 26.90
C VAL A 109 30.15 -9.92 27.49
N THR A 110 30.73 -10.89 28.19
CA THR A 110 32.07 -10.80 28.77
C THR A 110 32.92 -11.99 28.38
N VAL A 111 34.24 -11.79 28.35
CA VAL A 111 35.25 -12.86 28.40
C VAL A 111 36.40 -12.38 29.27
N ASN A 112 36.87 -13.19 30.21
CA ASN A 112 37.99 -12.78 31.05
C ASN A 112 39.27 -12.52 30.25
N ALA A 113 40.14 -11.70 30.81
CA ALA A 113 41.53 -11.55 30.42
C ALA A 113 42.39 -11.87 31.64
N ASN A 114 43.41 -12.73 31.50
CA ASN A 114 44.28 -13.09 32.62
C ASN A 114 45.31 -11.98 32.85
N LEU A 115 46.03 -11.53 31.83
CA LEU A 115 47.02 -10.45 31.98
C LEU A 115 47.07 -9.49 30.78
N TYR A 116 46.72 -9.96 29.59
CA TYR A 116 46.80 -9.22 28.34
C TYR A 116 45.44 -9.16 27.63
N PHE A 117 45.12 -8.00 27.07
CA PHE A 117 43.85 -7.80 26.37
C PHE A 117 43.99 -6.84 25.19
N ALA A 118 42.99 -6.88 24.32
CA ALA A 118 42.80 -5.89 23.28
C ALA A 118 41.94 -4.73 23.78
N SER A 119 42.27 -3.52 23.37
CA SER A 119 41.48 -2.33 23.68
C SER A 119 41.58 -1.29 22.56
N THR A 120 40.80 -0.23 22.69
CA THR A 120 40.83 0.97 21.86
C THR A 120 40.96 2.20 22.75
N SER A 121 41.55 3.28 22.24
CA SER A 121 41.52 4.61 22.87
C SER A 121 40.40 5.51 22.29
N ASN A 122 40.11 6.62 22.96
CA ASN A 122 39.28 7.74 22.45
C ASN A 122 37.76 7.47 22.32
N ASN A 123 37.14 6.78 23.28
CA ASN A 123 35.67 6.67 23.38
C ASN A 123 34.92 6.10 22.15
N PRO A 124 35.36 4.99 21.53
CA PRO A 124 34.71 4.47 20.33
C PRO A 124 33.29 3.94 20.57
N LEU A 125 32.94 3.59 21.81
CA LEU A 125 31.57 3.17 22.18
C LEU A 125 30.72 4.32 22.75
N ALA A 126 31.20 5.57 22.69
CA ALA A 126 30.34 6.73 23.00
C ALA A 126 29.22 6.91 21.95
N THR A 127 29.40 6.35 20.76
CA THR A 127 28.36 6.20 19.73
C THR A 127 28.05 4.73 19.51
N SER A 128 26.82 4.41 19.12
CA SER A 128 26.41 3.03 18.86
C SER A 128 27.05 2.50 17.59
N ILE A 129 27.62 1.30 17.66
CA ILE A 129 28.08 0.53 16.51
C ILE A 129 26.95 -0.44 16.16
N VAL A 130 26.49 -0.40 14.92
CA VAL A 130 25.35 -1.18 14.43
C VAL A 130 25.82 -2.09 13.30
N ASN A 131 25.45 -3.36 13.37
CA ASN A 131 25.62 -4.30 12.26
C ASN A 131 24.44 -5.29 12.25
N ALA A 132 23.75 -5.37 11.11
CA ALA A 132 22.51 -6.14 10.97
C ALA A 132 21.50 -5.81 12.10
N ASP A 133 20.98 -6.81 12.82
CA ASP A 133 20.02 -6.58 13.90
C ASP A 133 20.70 -6.20 15.24
N LEU A 134 22.04 -6.25 15.34
CA LEU A 134 22.78 -5.99 16.58
C LEU A 134 23.29 -4.55 16.69
N LYS A 135 23.29 -4.01 17.92
CA LYS A 135 23.90 -2.71 18.23
C LYS A 135 24.56 -2.66 19.60
N THR A 136 25.62 -1.87 19.74
CA THR A 136 26.20 -1.53 21.05
C THR A 136 25.36 -0.47 21.75
N VAL A 137 25.32 -0.50 23.08
CA VAL A 137 24.62 0.51 23.88
C VAL A 137 25.51 1.76 24.02
N ALA A 138 25.01 2.94 23.65
CA ALA A 138 25.73 4.20 23.79
C ALA A 138 25.23 5.00 25.01
N ASP A 139 25.40 4.44 26.21
CA ASP A 139 24.94 5.02 27.49
C ASP A 139 26.03 5.88 28.17
N GLY A 140 27.12 6.18 27.47
CA GLY A 140 28.29 6.86 28.01
C GLY A 140 29.15 6.00 28.96
N ASN A 141 28.77 4.74 29.22
CA ASN A 141 29.43 3.80 30.12
C ASN A 141 29.50 2.39 29.52
N ASN A 142 29.74 2.25 28.21
CA ASN A 142 29.95 0.95 27.57
C ASN A 142 31.44 0.60 27.53
N GLY A 143 31.81 -0.63 27.16
CA GLY A 143 33.17 -1.09 27.37
C GLY A 143 33.42 -1.31 28.85
N VAL A 144 32.84 -2.38 29.38
CA VAL A 144 32.77 -2.60 30.82
C VAL A 144 33.89 -3.52 31.31
N PHE A 145 34.34 -3.31 32.55
CA PHE A 145 35.31 -4.17 33.22
C PHE A 145 34.97 -4.36 34.71
N GLY A 146 35.46 -5.45 35.29
CA GLY A 146 35.26 -5.79 36.69
C GLY A 146 36.21 -6.87 37.19
N ALA A 147 36.05 -7.25 38.45
CA ALA A 147 36.79 -8.37 39.04
C ALA A 147 36.48 -9.67 38.29
N LEU A 148 37.49 -10.53 38.16
CA LEU A 148 37.39 -11.80 37.44
C LEU A 148 36.16 -12.62 37.88
N GLY A 149 35.32 -13.01 36.92
CA GLY A 149 34.11 -13.81 37.17
C GLY A 149 32.91 -13.06 37.77
N SER A 150 33.01 -11.76 38.02
CA SER A 150 31.92 -10.92 38.55
C SER A 150 31.26 -10.09 37.46
N PHE A 151 30.00 -9.68 37.66
CA PHE A 151 29.33 -8.77 36.73
C PHE A 151 30.06 -7.41 36.67
N PRO A 152 30.53 -6.97 35.49
CA PRO A 152 31.32 -5.75 35.39
C PRO A 152 30.44 -4.50 35.45
N THR A 153 30.76 -3.59 36.37
CA THR A 153 30.03 -2.33 36.58
C THR A 153 30.84 -1.08 36.25
N ASN A 154 32.15 -1.20 36.05
CA ASN A 154 33.03 -0.08 35.72
C ASN A 154 33.19 0.05 34.20
N SER A 155 33.45 1.26 33.70
CA SER A 155 33.83 1.55 32.31
C SER A 155 35.03 2.50 32.29
N TYR A 156 35.89 2.38 31.27
CA TYR A 156 37.02 3.28 31.06
C TYR A 156 36.95 3.83 29.64
N GLN A 157 36.72 5.14 29.52
CA GLN A 157 36.69 5.88 28.25
C GLN A 157 35.88 5.19 27.14
N ASN A 158 34.74 4.57 27.45
CA ASN A 158 33.92 3.86 26.46
C ASN A 158 34.72 2.92 25.54
N SER A 159 35.73 2.24 26.09
CA SER A 159 36.71 1.45 25.33
C SER A 159 36.09 0.16 24.80
N ASN A 160 36.38 -0.23 23.55
CA ASN A 160 36.02 -1.54 23.04
C ASN A 160 37.08 -2.58 23.40
N TYR A 161 36.72 -3.56 24.23
CA TYR A 161 37.58 -4.70 24.58
C TYR A 161 37.41 -5.91 23.63
N PHE A 162 36.73 -5.73 22.50
CA PHE A 162 36.51 -6.76 21.46
C PHE A 162 35.89 -8.04 22.04
N ARG A 163 34.79 -7.87 22.77
CA ARG A 163 33.88 -8.94 23.22
C ARG A 163 32.63 -8.89 22.36
N ASP A 164 32.19 -10.02 21.85
CA ASP A 164 31.08 -10.07 20.89
C ASP A 164 30.33 -11.40 20.97
N ILE A 165 29.19 -11.45 20.30
CA ILE A 165 28.31 -12.61 20.22
C ILE A 165 28.13 -13.03 18.77
N VAL A 166 27.76 -14.29 18.57
CA VAL A 166 27.19 -14.78 17.31
C VAL A 166 25.70 -14.97 17.54
N PHE A 167 24.89 -14.22 16.80
CA PHE A 167 23.45 -14.14 16.94
C PHE A 167 22.74 -14.74 15.73
N VAL A 168 21.61 -15.39 15.96
CA VAL A 168 20.68 -15.85 14.92
C VAL A 168 19.33 -15.21 15.21
N PRO A 169 18.86 -14.25 14.39
CA PRO A 169 17.54 -13.66 14.58
C PRO A 169 16.45 -14.72 14.41
N SER A 170 15.45 -14.71 15.30
CA SER A 170 14.27 -15.56 15.15
C SER A 170 13.49 -15.16 13.89
N SER A 171 13.06 -16.15 13.10
CA SER A 171 12.19 -15.93 11.93
C SER A 171 10.73 -15.62 12.31
N THR A 172 10.41 -15.66 13.61
CA THR A 172 9.12 -15.25 14.16
C THR A 172 9.27 -13.92 14.87
N THR A 173 8.42 -12.95 14.49
CA THR A 173 8.28 -11.63 15.12
C THR A 173 8.31 -11.72 16.65
N PRO A 174 8.88 -10.72 17.37
CA PRO A 174 8.82 -10.69 18.83
C PRO A 174 7.36 -10.79 19.30
N PRO A 175 7.08 -11.38 20.48
CA PRO A 175 5.77 -11.22 21.08
C PRO A 175 5.49 -9.71 21.18
N PRO A 176 4.38 -9.21 20.61
CA PRO A 176 4.11 -7.79 20.59
C PRO A 176 4.02 -7.24 22.02
N THR A 177 4.64 -6.09 22.28
CA THR A 177 4.64 -5.42 23.58
C THR A 177 3.21 -5.08 23.98
N THR A 178 2.73 -5.61 25.11
CA THR A 178 1.40 -5.29 25.63
C THR A 178 1.36 -3.86 26.21
N GLU A 179 0.28 -3.14 25.95
CA GLU A 179 0.01 -1.77 26.39
C GLU A 179 -1.24 -1.71 27.28
N THR A 180 -1.30 -0.73 28.18
CA THR A 180 -2.46 -0.47 29.05
C THR A 180 -2.68 1.05 29.16
N ILE A 181 -3.89 1.53 29.46
CA ILE A 181 -4.14 2.97 29.64
C ILE A 181 -3.51 3.45 30.95
N PHE A 182 -3.67 2.64 32.01
CA PHE A 182 -3.05 2.86 33.30
C PHE A 182 -1.94 1.82 33.48
N THR A 183 -0.72 2.23 33.82
CA THR A 183 0.38 1.33 34.14
C THR A 183 0.23 0.85 35.60
N THR A 184 0.88 1.51 36.55
CA THR A 184 0.88 1.18 37.98
C THR A 184 0.14 2.21 38.83
N GLN A 185 -0.64 3.12 38.22
CA GLN A 185 -1.37 4.15 38.95
C GLN A 185 -2.35 3.52 39.94
N THR A 186 -2.46 4.13 41.11
CA THR A 186 -3.37 3.74 42.18
C THR A 186 -4.47 4.80 42.36
N PRO A 187 -5.70 4.42 42.70
CA PRO A 187 -6.77 5.38 42.98
C PRO A 187 -6.48 6.26 44.20
N ALA A 188 -6.83 7.54 44.08
CA ALA A 188 -6.81 8.47 45.21
C ALA A 188 -7.86 8.08 46.27
N THR A 189 -9.03 7.60 45.84
CA THR A 189 -10.09 7.06 46.69
C THR A 189 -10.36 5.61 46.32
N PRO A 190 -9.61 4.64 46.91
CA PRO A 190 -9.61 3.24 46.46
C PRO A 190 -10.74 2.38 47.03
N ASN A 191 -11.58 2.89 47.95
CA ASN A 191 -12.61 2.12 48.64
C ASN A 191 -13.86 2.97 48.95
N VAL A 192 -14.65 3.29 47.93
CA VAL A 192 -15.87 4.12 48.01
C VAL A 192 -17.11 3.24 47.96
N THR A 193 -18.17 3.62 48.67
CA THR A 193 -19.48 2.98 48.57
C THR A 193 -20.60 4.00 48.76
N ASP A 194 -21.72 3.76 48.08
CA ASP A 194 -23.03 4.35 48.30
C ASP A 194 -24.10 3.25 48.49
N ASN A 195 -23.66 2.03 48.81
CA ASN A 195 -24.47 0.81 48.91
C ASN A 195 -25.21 0.42 47.61
N THR A 196 -24.74 0.86 46.44
CA THR A 196 -25.34 0.52 45.14
C THR A 196 -24.37 -0.27 44.26
N SER A 197 -24.91 -1.21 43.46
CA SER A 197 -24.16 -1.95 42.46
C SER A 197 -24.19 -1.26 41.10
N TYR A 198 -23.06 -1.25 40.40
CA TYR A 198 -22.90 -0.53 39.13
C TYR A 198 -22.16 -1.33 38.08
N GLU A 199 -22.50 -1.11 36.81
CA GLU A 199 -21.58 -1.34 35.69
C GLU A 199 -20.72 -0.07 35.53
N LEU A 200 -19.45 -0.12 35.93
CA LEU A 200 -18.53 1.04 35.87
C LEU A 200 -17.53 0.87 34.72
N GLY A 201 -17.15 1.97 34.06
CA GLY A 201 -16.29 1.92 32.87
C GLY A 201 -15.63 3.24 32.46
N LEU A 202 -14.92 3.17 31.34
CA LEU A 202 -14.44 4.34 30.61
C LEU A 202 -14.49 4.12 29.08
N LYS A 203 -14.55 5.23 28.35
CA LYS A 203 -14.38 5.32 26.90
C LYS A 203 -12.91 5.47 26.53
N PHE A 204 -12.43 4.69 25.57
CA PHE A 204 -11.05 4.74 25.08
C PHE A 204 -10.95 4.57 23.55
N GLN A 205 -9.77 4.88 23.01
CA GLN A 205 -9.36 4.64 21.63
C GLN A 205 -7.92 4.12 21.61
N SER A 206 -7.56 3.39 20.55
CA SER A 206 -6.14 3.18 20.18
C SER A 206 -5.83 3.94 18.89
N ILE A 207 -4.63 4.50 18.75
CA ILE A 207 -4.17 5.09 17.48
C ILE A 207 -3.71 4.02 16.47
N LYS A 208 -3.59 2.74 16.89
CA LYS A 208 -3.31 1.60 16.02
C LYS A 208 -4.42 0.55 16.10
N ALA A 209 -4.57 -0.24 15.04
CA ALA A 209 -5.34 -1.48 15.13
C ALA A 209 -4.55 -2.50 15.96
N GLY A 210 -5.24 -3.44 16.60
CA GLY A 210 -4.61 -4.46 17.44
C GLY A 210 -5.62 -5.34 18.14
N GLN A 211 -5.17 -6.08 19.15
CA GLN A 211 -6.01 -6.99 19.91
C GLN A 211 -6.03 -6.62 21.39
N ILE A 212 -7.22 -6.59 21.99
CA ILE A 212 -7.37 -6.59 23.44
C ILE A 212 -7.27 -8.04 23.90
N THR A 213 -6.33 -8.31 24.79
CA THR A 213 -6.01 -9.66 25.27
C THR A 213 -6.48 -9.92 26.70
N ALA A 214 -6.69 -8.86 27.49
CA ALA A 214 -7.22 -8.94 28.84
C ALA A 214 -7.97 -7.68 29.25
N ILE A 215 -8.81 -7.79 30.28
CA ILE A 215 -9.40 -6.66 30.99
C ILE A 215 -8.76 -6.58 32.37
N ARG A 216 -8.55 -5.37 32.87
CA ARG A 216 -8.05 -5.11 34.21
C ARG A 216 -8.91 -4.07 34.93
N TYR A 217 -9.00 -4.19 36.25
CA TYR A 217 -9.65 -3.18 37.08
C TYR A 217 -9.03 -3.08 38.47
N TRP A 218 -9.21 -1.96 39.14
CA TRP A 218 -8.85 -1.84 40.55
C TRP A 218 -9.97 -2.36 41.46
N LYS A 219 -9.66 -3.39 42.26
CA LYS A 219 -10.54 -3.93 43.28
C LYS A 219 -10.38 -3.18 44.60
N ALA A 220 -11.50 -2.64 45.08
CA ALA A 220 -11.58 -2.00 46.38
C ALA A 220 -11.45 -3.04 47.50
N ALA A 221 -10.85 -2.67 48.63
CA ALA A 221 -10.54 -3.65 49.71
C ALA A 221 -11.78 -4.27 50.37
N SER A 222 -12.92 -3.58 50.34
CA SER A 222 -14.20 -4.05 50.86
C SER A 222 -15.10 -4.66 49.78
N GLU A 223 -14.63 -4.75 48.52
CA GLU A 223 -15.40 -5.31 47.42
C GLU A 223 -15.35 -6.84 47.42
N THR A 224 -16.52 -7.47 47.35
CA THR A 224 -16.72 -8.92 47.46
C THR A 224 -17.79 -9.38 46.48
N GLY A 225 -17.66 -10.58 45.93
CA GLY A 225 -18.60 -11.13 44.97
C GLY A 225 -17.93 -11.39 43.62
N SER A 226 -18.75 -11.65 42.60
CA SER A 226 -18.27 -11.95 41.25
C SER A 226 -18.12 -10.67 40.43
N HIS A 227 -17.04 -10.59 39.65
CA HIS A 227 -16.77 -9.48 38.74
C HIS A 227 -16.69 -9.99 37.30
N THR A 228 -17.39 -9.29 36.41
CA THR A 228 -17.45 -9.55 34.98
C THR A 228 -17.03 -8.28 34.26
N GLY A 229 -15.97 -8.39 33.46
CA GLY A 229 -15.52 -7.35 32.55
C GLY A 229 -16.15 -7.49 31.18
N ARG A 230 -16.46 -6.36 30.54
CA ARG A 230 -17.02 -6.30 29.19
C ARG A 230 -16.33 -5.22 28.36
N ILE A 231 -16.28 -5.46 27.05
CA ILE A 231 -15.88 -4.48 26.05
C ILE A 231 -17.08 -4.26 25.14
N TRP A 232 -17.41 -3.00 24.90
CA TRP A 232 -18.56 -2.58 24.11
C TRP A 232 -18.15 -1.76 22.89
N SER A 233 -18.93 -1.86 21.83
CA SER A 233 -18.95 -0.82 20.78
C SER A 233 -19.49 0.49 21.35
N SER A 234 -19.24 1.61 20.66
CA SER A 234 -19.84 2.91 21.01
C SER A 234 -21.38 2.90 20.94
N SER A 235 -21.98 1.97 20.20
CA SER A 235 -23.44 1.79 20.08
C SER A 235 -24.05 0.86 21.14
N GLY A 236 -23.24 0.28 22.03
CA GLY A 236 -23.71 -0.57 23.13
C GLY A 236 -23.81 -2.06 22.84
N THR A 237 -23.18 -2.55 21.77
CA THR A 237 -23.05 -4.00 21.51
C THR A 237 -21.89 -4.58 22.32
N VAL A 238 -22.10 -5.66 23.06
CA VAL A 238 -21.02 -6.41 23.74
C VAL A 238 -20.14 -7.10 22.69
N LEU A 239 -18.85 -6.77 22.68
CA LEU A 239 -17.86 -7.34 21.77
C LEU A 239 -17.03 -8.44 22.43
N ALA A 240 -16.80 -8.35 23.74
CA ALA A 240 -16.15 -9.39 24.53
C ALA A 240 -16.62 -9.33 25.99
N THR A 241 -16.56 -10.47 26.67
CA THR A 241 -16.90 -10.62 28.09
C THR A 241 -15.92 -11.56 28.77
N VAL A 242 -15.63 -11.33 30.05
CA VAL A 242 -14.77 -12.18 30.86
C VAL A 242 -15.16 -12.12 32.34
N THR A 243 -15.19 -13.27 33.02
CA THR A 243 -15.38 -13.33 34.47
C THR A 243 -14.04 -13.42 35.16
N PHE A 244 -13.80 -12.54 36.13
CA PHE A 244 -12.58 -12.54 36.93
C PHE A 244 -12.57 -13.72 37.91
N THR A 245 -11.43 -14.40 37.98
CA THR A 245 -11.20 -15.53 38.89
C THR A 245 -9.88 -15.34 39.62
N ASN A 246 -9.72 -15.95 40.80
CA ASN A 246 -8.50 -15.87 41.61
C ASN A 246 -8.05 -14.43 41.94
N GLU A 247 -9.01 -13.56 42.23
CA GLU A 247 -8.73 -12.17 42.59
C GLU A 247 -8.02 -12.06 43.94
N THR A 248 -7.19 -11.03 44.08
CA THR A 248 -6.58 -10.65 45.35
C THR A 248 -7.57 -9.84 46.22
N ALA A 249 -7.18 -9.55 47.46
CA ALA A 249 -8.02 -8.80 48.41
C ALA A 249 -8.27 -7.34 47.98
N SER A 250 -7.29 -6.71 47.32
CA SER A 250 -7.42 -5.36 46.76
C SER A 250 -6.34 -5.11 45.70
N GLY A 251 -6.47 -4.01 44.95
CA GLY A 251 -5.50 -3.59 43.94
C GLY A 251 -5.88 -4.01 42.53
N TRP A 252 -4.94 -3.90 41.59
CA TRP A 252 -5.16 -4.28 40.20
C TRP A 252 -5.42 -5.78 40.04
N GLN A 253 -6.57 -6.11 39.47
CA GLN A 253 -6.89 -7.44 38.99
C GLN A 253 -6.80 -7.44 37.46
N GLN A 254 -6.39 -8.56 36.88
CA GLN A 254 -6.31 -8.74 35.43
C GLN A 254 -6.81 -10.12 35.07
N GLN A 255 -7.66 -10.21 34.05
CA GLN A 255 -8.19 -11.47 33.55
C GLN A 255 -8.12 -11.49 32.03
N ALA A 256 -7.45 -12.50 31.48
CA ALA A 256 -7.33 -12.71 30.04
C ALA A 256 -8.68 -13.04 29.40
N LEU A 257 -8.92 -12.51 28.21
CA LEU A 257 -10.04 -12.93 27.36
C LEU A 257 -9.74 -14.35 26.84
N SER A 258 -10.77 -15.20 26.76
CA SER A 258 -10.64 -16.53 26.14
C SER A 258 -10.28 -16.45 24.66
N THR A 259 -10.75 -15.41 23.98
CA THR A 259 -10.39 -15.04 22.62
C THR A 259 -10.02 -13.55 22.60
N PRO A 260 -8.80 -13.18 22.17
CA PRO A 260 -8.43 -11.79 22.00
C PRO A 260 -9.41 -11.06 21.06
N LEU A 261 -9.79 -9.84 21.42
CA LEU A 261 -10.72 -9.02 20.66
C LEU A 261 -9.97 -8.05 19.74
N SER A 262 -10.11 -8.20 18.43
CA SER A 262 -9.57 -7.23 17.47
C SER A 262 -10.31 -5.90 17.53
N ILE A 263 -9.56 -4.80 17.59
CA ILE A 263 -10.08 -3.43 17.54
C ILE A 263 -9.41 -2.61 16.44
N GLN A 264 -10.13 -1.63 15.92
CA GLN A 264 -9.65 -0.72 14.88
C GLN A 264 -9.03 0.55 15.47
N ALA A 265 -8.08 1.13 14.73
CA ALA A 265 -7.50 2.42 15.08
C ALA A 265 -8.58 3.51 15.10
N ASN A 266 -8.39 4.50 15.97
CA ASN A 266 -9.20 5.71 16.12
C ASN A 266 -10.71 5.45 16.30
N THR A 267 -11.09 4.25 16.73
CA THR A 267 -12.47 3.85 16.98
C THR A 267 -12.74 3.85 18.48
N THR A 268 -13.87 4.44 18.90
CA THR A 268 -14.24 4.55 20.32
C THR A 268 -14.87 3.24 20.81
N TYR A 269 -14.31 2.72 21.90
CA TYR A 269 -14.82 1.56 22.63
C TYR A 269 -15.05 1.91 24.09
N VAL A 270 -15.85 1.09 24.79
CA VAL A 270 -16.06 1.21 26.24
C VAL A 270 -15.59 -0.06 26.92
N VAL A 271 -14.75 0.06 27.95
CA VAL A 271 -14.40 -1.07 28.84
C VAL A 271 -15.12 -0.88 30.17
N THR A 272 -15.77 -1.94 30.66
CA THR A 272 -16.47 -1.95 31.94
C THR A 272 -16.07 -3.16 32.79
N VAL A 273 -16.17 -3.02 34.10
CA VAL A 273 -16.23 -4.15 35.06
C VAL A 273 -17.24 -3.78 36.14
N ASN A 274 -18.15 -4.67 36.50
CA ASN A 274 -19.13 -4.37 37.56
C ASN A 274 -18.45 -4.09 38.91
N ALA A 275 -19.12 -3.32 39.76
CA ALA A 275 -18.88 -3.20 41.19
C ALA A 275 -20.14 -3.64 41.92
N ASN A 276 -20.01 -4.47 42.97
CA ASN A 276 -21.18 -4.93 43.70
C ASN A 276 -21.58 -3.89 44.74
N LEU A 277 -20.65 -3.41 45.56
CA LEU A 277 -20.95 -2.39 46.58
C LEU A 277 -19.81 -1.39 46.78
N TYR A 278 -18.57 -1.74 46.45
CA TYR A 278 -17.40 -0.92 46.71
C TYR A 278 -16.55 -0.75 45.45
N PHE A 279 -16.12 0.49 45.18
CA PHE A 279 -15.34 0.78 43.99
C PHE A 279 -14.25 1.82 44.25
N ALA A 280 -13.30 1.85 43.32
CA ALA A 280 -12.31 2.91 43.24
C ALA A 280 -12.82 4.06 42.38
N SER A 281 -12.48 5.29 42.76
CA SER A 281 -12.79 6.48 41.97
C SER A 281 -11.71 7.54 42.12
N THR A 282 -11.90 8.65 41.41
CA THR A 282 -11.16 9.91 41.60
C THR A 282 -12.14 11.01 42.00
N SER A 283 -11.80 11.84 42.97
CA SER A 283 -12.37 13.19 43.10
C SER A 283 -11.67 14.12 42.08
N ASN A 284 -12.41 14.90 41.28
CA ASN A 284 -11.94 15.99 40.41
C ASN A 284 -11.69 15.67 38.91
N ASN A 285 -12.73 15.36 38.12
CA ASN A 285 -12.67 15.49 36.65
C ASN A 285 -11.48 14.81 35.95
N ALA A 286 -11.02 13.65 36.47
CA ALA A 286 -9.77 13.03 36.06
C ALA A 286 -9.72 12.64 34.56
N LEU A 287 -10.88 12.44 33.93
CA LEU A 287 -11.02 12.13 32.50
C LEU A 287 -11.58 13.31 31.67
N ALA A 288 -11.62 14.53 32.22
CA ALA A 288 -11.95 15.73 31.45
C ALA A 288 -10.88 16.06 30.40
N THR A 289 -9.65 15.58 30.61
CA THR A 289 -8.57 15.56 29.63
C THR A 289 -8.18 14.13 29.30
N SER A 290 -7.65 13.90 28.10
CA SER A 290 -7.24 12.57 27.65
C SER A 290 -6.00 12.10 28.41
N ILE A 291 -6.06 10.88 28.95
CA ILE A 291 -4.91 10.17 29.49
C ILE A 291 -4.38 9.30 28.35
N VAL A 292 -3.11 9.48 28.01
CA VAL A 292 -2.43 8.79 26.88
C VAL A 292 -1.29 7.96 27.43
N ASN A 293 -1.22 6.69 27.04
CA ASN A 293 -0.08 5.82 27.29
C ASN A 293 0.13 4.88 26.09
N ALA A 294 1.33 4.93 25.51
CA ALA A 294 1.65 4.24 24.26
C ALA A 294 0.61 4.55 23.15
N ASP A 295 0.04 3.54 22.49
CA ASP A 295 -0.97 3.76 21.45
C ASP A 295 -2.39 3.98 22.00
N LEU A 296 -2.62 3.87 23.31
CA LEU A 296 -3.93 4.00 23.94
C LEU A 296 -4.21 5.39 24.50
N LYS A 297 -5.47 5.83 24.40
CA LYS A 297 -5.96 7.08 25.01
C LYS A 297 -7.39 7.00 25.53
N THR A 298 -7.69 7.69 26.63
CA THR A 298 -9.07 7.92 27.07
C THR A 298 -9.75 9.00 26.24
N VAL A 299 -11.06 8.89 26.01
CA VAL A 299 -11.83 9.92 25.28
C VAL A 299 -12.13 11.10 26.20
N ALA A 300 -11.83 12.32 25.78
CA ALA A 300 -12.12 13.55 26.52
C ALA A 300 -13.32 14.29 25.92
N ASP A 301 -14.51 13.71 26.04
CA ASP A 301 -15.76 14.24 25.47
C ASP A 301 -16.64 15.00 26.49
N GLY A 302 -16.07 15.30 27.65
CA GLY A 302 -16.78 15.92 28.78
C GLY A 302 -17.74 14.99 29.51
N ASN A 303 -17.88 13.72 29.08
CA ASN A 303 -18.77 12.71 29.66
C ASN A 303 -18.10 11.34 29.81
N ASN A 304 -16.79 11.27 30.06
CA ASN A 304 -16.09 9.99 30.26
C ASN A 304 -16.15 9.56 31.74
N GLY A 305 -15.75 8.34 32.09
CA GLY A 305 -16.06 7.79 33.41
C GLY A 305 -17.53 7.44 33.49
N VAL A 306 -17.88 6.29 32.93
CA VAL A 306 -19.27 5.92 32.67
C VAL A 306 -19.79 4.94 33.72
N PHE A 307 -21.08 5.04 34.03
CA PHE A 307 -21.77 4.12 34.92
C PHE A 307 -23.19 3.77 34.42
N GLY A 308 -23.71 2.62 34.85
CA GLY A 308 -25.04 2.15 34.50
C GLY A 308 -25.52 1.00 35.39
N ALA A 309 -26.71 0.48 35.09
CA ALA A 309 -27.23 -0.72 35.74
C ALA A 309 -26.34 -1.93 35.45
N LEU A 310 -26.20 -2.84 36.42
CA LEU A 310 -25.40 -4.05 36.29
C LEU A 310 -25.67 -4.79 34.97
N GLY A 311 -24.61 -5.09 34.23
CA GLY A 311 -24.68 -5.86 32.97
C GLY A 311 -25.26 -5.11 31.77
N SER A 312 -25.63 -3.85 31.91
CA SER A 312 -26.15 -3.01 30.82
C SER A 312 -25.09 -2.04 30.30
N PHE A 313 -25.21 -1.59 29.05
CA PHE A 313 -24.33 -0.57 28.49
C PHE A 313 -24.47 0.74 29.30
N PRO A 314 -23.38 1.29 29.87
CA PRO A 314 -23.46 2.48 30.71
C PRO A 314 -23.62 3.75 29.86
N THR A 315 -24.65 4.53 30.15
CA THR A 315 -24.98 5.78 29.44
C THR A 315 -24.82 7.03 30.30
N ASN A 316 -24.59 6.89 31.61
CA ASN A 316 -24.43 8.01 32.54
C ASN A 316 -22.94 8.27 32.82
N SER A 317 -22.60 9.50 33.23
CA SER A 317 -21.27 9.89 33.71
C SER A 317 -21.41 10.81 34.92
N PHE A 318 -20.46 10.76 35.85
CA PHE A 318 -20.40 11.64 37.00
C PHE A 318 -19.04 12.33 37.06
N GLN A 319 -19.02 13.64 36.81
CA GLN A 319 -17.84 14.51 36.92
C GLN A 319 -16.58 13.95 36.26
N ASN A 320 -16.70 13.32 35.08
CA ASN A 320 -15.55 12.75 34.37
C ASN A 320 -14.65 11.84 35.24
N SER A 321 -15.25 11.09 36.17
CA SER A 321 -14.52 10.32 37.18
C SER A 321 -13.80 9.11 36.58
N ASN A 322 -12.57 8.81 37.00
CA ASN A 322 -11.93 7.56 36.61
C ASN A 322 -12.28 6.44 37.61
N TYR A 323 -12.98 5.41 37.16
CA TYR A 323 -13.32 4.22 37.97
C TYR A 323 -12.27 3.09 37.85
N PHE A 324 -11.09 3.36 37.28
CA PHE A 324 -9.96 2.44 37.15
C PHE A 324 -10.35 1.12 36.46
N ARG A 325 -10.97 1.25 35.29
CA ARG A 325 -11.26 0.16 34.35
C ARG A 325 -10.34 0.29 33.15
N ASP A 326 -9.71 -0.78 32.72
CA ASP A 326 -8.65 -0.71 31.72
C ASP A 326 -8.51 -2.03 30.96
N ILE A 327 -7.74 -2.01 29.89
CA ILE A 327 -7.50 -3.12 28.98
C ILE A 327 -6.02 -3.44 28.91
N VAL A 328 -5.72 -4.67 28.50
CA VAL A 328 -4.38 -5.05 28.02
C VAL A 328 -4.47 -5.18 26.52
N PHE A 329 -3.88 -4.23 25.82
CA PHE A 329 -3.87 -4.13 24.37
C PHE A 329 -2.56 -4.65 23.81
N VAL A 330 -2.62 -5.23 22.65
CA VAL A 330 -1.49 -5.65 21.86
C VAL A 330 -1.64 -4.93 20.53
N PRO A 331 -0.86 -3.85 20.27
CA PRO A 331 -0.87 -3.23 18.96
C PRO A 331 -0.48 -4.29 17.93
N SER A 332 -1.20 -4.35 16.82
CA SER A 332 -0.72 -5.12 15.68
C SER A 332 0.68 -4.61 15.36
N SER A 333 1.69 -5.49 15.38
CA SER A 333 3.02 -5.11 14.95
C SER A 333 2.86 -4.55 13.54
N THR A 334 3.11 -3.26 13.36
CA THR A 334 3.29 -2.73 12.02
C THR A 334 4.52 -3.45 11.48
N THR A 335 4.32 -4.46 10.62
CA THR A 335 5.16 -4.46 9.44
C THR A 335 5.07 -3.03 8.93
N THR A 336 6.20 -2.31 8.87
CA THR A 336 6.30 -1.14 8.00
C THR A 336 5.52 -1.50 6.75
N PRO A 337 4.50 -0.73 6.32
CA PRO A 337 3.68 -1.16 5.20
C PRO A 337 4.62 -1.52 4.05
N THR A 338 4.78 -2.81 3.74
CA THR A 338 5.65 -3.24 2.63
C THR A 338 5.06 -2.78 1.32
N ASN A 339 3.78 -2.40 1.33
CA ASN A 339 3.10 -1.70 0.27
C ASN A 339 3.60 -0.23 0.16
N PRO A 340 4.41 0.10 -0.86
CA PRO A 340 4.90 1.44 -1.12
C PRO A 340 3.78 2.46 -1.31
N ILE A 341 2.58 2.05 -1.73
CA ILE A 341 1.43 2.96 -1.85
C ILE A 341 1.00 3.51 -0.49
N VAL A 342 0.99 2.67 0.55
CA VAL A 342 0.63 3.13 1.90
C VAL A 342 1.71 4.07 2.45
N ILE A 343 2.99 3.79 2.20
CA ILE A 343 4.10 4.69 2.57
C ILE A 343 3.99 6.01 1.79
N GLU A 344 3.72 5.93 0.49
CA GLU A 344 3.61 7.08 -0.40
C GLU A 344 2.48 8.02 0.04
N ASN A 345 1.33 7.46 0.45
CA ASN A 345 0.19 8.23 0.93
C ASN A 345 0.41 8.93 2.28
N GLN A 346 1.46 8.59 3.02
CA GLN A 346 1.85 9.33 4.24
C GLN A 346 2.57 10.64 3.91
N LYS A 347 3.04 10.82 2.67
CA LYS A 347 3.70 12.06 2.24
C LYS A 347 2.65 13.16 2.01
N ALA A 348 3.06 14.41 2.22
CA ALA A 348 2.17 15.56 2.03
C ALA A 348 1.71 15.69 0.56
N GLY A 349 0.40 15.78 0.36
CA GLY A 349 -0.21 16.05 -0.94
C GLY A 349 -0.32 17.54 -1.26
N THR A 350 -0.72 17.84 -2.50
CA THR A 350 -1.01 19.18 -3.01
C THR A 350 -1.99 19.10 -4.19
N THR A 351 -2.72 20.19 -4.44
CA THR A 351 -3.58 20.36 -5.62
C THR A 351 -2.88 21.12 -6.77
N ASN A 352 -1.62 21.56 -6.58
CA ASN A 352 -0.88 22.40 -7.54
C ASN A 352 -0.61 21.73 -8.89
N TRP A 353 -0.77 20.41 -8.99
CA TRP A 353 -0.72 19.66 -10.24
C TRP A 353 -1.87 20.05 -11.20
N LYS A 354 -3.01 20.54 -10.68
CA LYS A 354 -4.15 21.00 -11.49
C LYS A 354 -3.76 22.21 -12.34
N ILE A 355 -4.25 22.27 -13.58
CA ILE A 355 -4.06 23.44 -14.45
C ILE A 355 -5.05 24.53 -14.05
N THR A 356 -4.52 25.73 -13.84
CA THR A 356 -5.30 26.92 -13.44
C THR A 356 -5.21 28.05 -14.47
N ASN A 357 -4.20 28.03 -15.32
CA ASN A 357 -4.03 28.97 -16.42
C ASN A 357 -3.64 28.21 -17.69
N GLN A 358 -4.62 27.56 -18.32
CA GLN A 358 -4.42 26.68 -19.47
C GLN A 358 -3.80 27.44 -20.66
N ALA A 359 -2.79 26.83 -21.28
CA ALA A 359 -2.23 27.26 -22.55
C ALA A 359 -3.26 27.11 -23.70
N SER A 360 -3.11 27.89 -24.74
CA SER A 360 -3.78 27.68 -26.04
C SER A 360 -2.75 27.42 -27.13
N THR A 361 -1.63 28.15 -27.10
CA THR A 361 -0.49 27.91 -28.00
C THR A 361 0.86 28.19 -27.33
N GLU A 362 0.85 28.82 -26.16
CA GLU A 362 2.02 29.42 -25.51
C GLU A 362 3.07 28.40 -25.11
N ILE A 363 2.65 27.25 -24.57
CA ILE A 363 3.55 26.18 -24.16
C ILE A 363 2.89 24.81 -24.34
N ALA A 364 3.60 23.89 -24.96
CA ALA A 364 3.18 22.50 -25.15
C ALA A 364 4.39 21.56 -25.06
N GLY A 365 4.14 20.29 -24.70
CA GLY A 365 5.20 19.30 -24.66
C GLY A 365 4.72 17.87 -24.77
N TYR A 366 5.67 16.97 -25.01
CA TYR A 366 5.45 15.52 -24.96
C TYR A 366 6.71 14.79 -24.49
N ALA A 367 6.52 13.54 -24.05
CA ALA A 367 7.60 12.69 -23.59
C ALA A 367 8.11 11.77 -24.71
N SER A 368 9.37 11.33 -24.58
CA SER A 368 10.00 10.35 -25.47
C SER A 368 9.43 8.94 -25.37
N ALA A 369 8.64 8.65 -24.33
CA ALA A 369 7.96 7.38 -24.08
C ALA A 369 6.65 7.62 -23.32
N THR A 370 5.74 6.65 -23.30
CA THR A 370 4.52 6.70 -22.47
C THR A 370 4.78 6.34 -21.01
N SER A 371 5.87 5.61 -20.75
CA SER A 371 6.28 5.19 -19.42
C SER A 371 7.80 5.10 -19.29
N VAL A 372 8.27 5.00 -18.05
CA VAL A 372 9.68 4.79 -17.69
C VAL A 372 9.75 3.97 -16.40
N ASN A 373 10.67 3.01 -16.32
CA ASN A 373 10.88 2.26 -15.07
C ASN A 373 11.62 3.13 -14.04
N LYS A 374 11.35 2.93 -12.74
CA LYS A 374 12.13 3.59 -11.68
C LYS A 374 13.64 3.35 -11.86
N GLY A 375 14.46 4.36 -11.59
CA GLY A 375 15.90 4.34 -11.89
C GLY A 375 16.26 4.62 -13.37
N GLY A 376 15.27 4.71 -14.26
CA GLY A 376 15.46 5.06 -15.67
C GLY A 376 15.42 6.58 -15.93
N SER A 377 15.34 6.96 -17.19
CA SER A 377 15.21 8.35 -17.61
C SER A 377 14.22 8.53 -18.75
N ILE A 378 13.53 9.66 -18.78
CA ILE A 378 12.56 10.03 -19.82
C ILE A 378 12.81 11.46 -20.29
N ALA A 379 12.82 11.69 -21.61
CA ALA A 379 13.05 13.00 -22.18
C ALA A 379 11.74 13.75 -22.42
N PHE A 380 11.70 15.03 -22.06
CA PHE A 380 10.63 15.97 -22.36
C PHE A 380 11.07 16.91 -23.48
N LYS A 381 10.20 17.03 -24.48
CA LYS A 381 10.36 17.94 -25.61
C LYS A 381 9.30 19.02 -25.47
N VAL A 382 9.73 20.26 -25.34
CA VAL A 382 8.86 21.41 -25.02
C VAL A 382 9.09 22.50 -26.06
N SER A 383 7.99 23.06 -26.56
CA SER A 383 7.98 24.22 -27.45
C SER A 383 7.27 25.39 -26.79
N LEU A 384 7.82 26.59 -26.97
CA LEU A 384 7.19 27.85 -26.63
C LEU A 384 6.75 28.58 -27.91
N ALA A 385 5.60 29.25 -27.88
CA ALA A 385 5.17 30.11 -28.98
C ALA A 385 6.16 31.26 -29.23
N THR A 386 6.77 31.77 -28.16
CA THR A 386 7.85 32.77 -28.21
C THR A 386 9.03 32.27 -27.38
N PRO A 387 10.27 32.28 -27.90
CA PRO A 387 11.44 31.87 -27.13
C PRO A 387 11.55 32.63 -25.81
N GLY A 388 11.94 31.93 -24.75
CA GLY A 388 11.87 32.47 -23.40
C GLY A 388 12.31 31.46 -22.35
N SER A 389 11.60 31.44 -21.23
CA SER A 389 11.87 30.48 -20.15
C SER A 389 10.61 29.86 -19.61
N PHE A 390 10.75 28.66 -19.05
CA PHE A 390 9.69 27.90 -18.44
C PHE A 390 10.23 27.06 -17.27
N THR A 391 9.32 26.51 -16.46
CA THR A 391 9.65 25.56 -15.38
C THR A 391 8.88 24.26 -15.58
N ILE A 392 9.35 23.18 -14.94
CA ILE A 392 8.66 21.89 -14.93
C ILE A 392 8.48 21.44 -13.48
N ASP A 393 7.24 21.30 -13.03
CA ASP A 393 6.93 20.62 -11.78
C ASP A 393 6.44 19.21 -12.07
N VAL A 394 7.10 18.20 -11.51
CA VAL A 394 6.73 16.79 -11.66
C VAL A 394 5.92 16.35 -10.46
N TYR A 395 4.71 15.86 -10.72
CA TYR A 395 3.78 15.36 -9.72
C TYR A 395 3.49 13.88 -9.93
N ARG A 396 3.40 13.12 -8.82
CA ARG A 396 2.78 11.79 -8.79
C ARG A 396 1.32 11.97 -8.41
N LEU A 397 0.40 11.47 -9.22
CA LEU A 397 -1.03 11.46 -8.90
C LEU A 397 -1.34 10.30 -7.95
N GLY A 398 -2.33 10.50 -7.08
CA GLY A 398 -2.67 9.53 -6.03
C GLY A 398 -3.59 10.13 -4.96
N TYR A 399 -3.80 9.42 -3.85
CA TYR A 399 -4.76 9.84 -2.84
C TYR A 399 -4.29 11.05 -2.00
N TYR A 400 -3.18 10.91 -1.26
CA TYR A 400 -2.59 11.94 -0.39
C TYR A 400 -3.60 12.74 0.45
N GLY A 401 -4.47 12.04 1.19
CA GLY A 401 -5.50 12.67 2.02
C GLY A 401 -6.58 13.43 1.22
N GLY A 402 -6.77 13.09 -0.06
CA GLY A 402 -7.72 13.72 -0.97
C GLY A 402 -7.14 14.85 -1.83
N SER A 403 -5.86 15.22 -1.65
CA SER A 403 -5.23 16.29 -2.43
C SER A 403 -5.01 15.94 -3.91
N GLY A 404 -4.97 14.64 -4.24
CA GLY A 404 -4.94 14.18 -5.61
C GLY A 404 -3.56 14.07 -6.26
N GLY A 405 -2.54 14.67 -5.66
CA GLY A 405 -1.17 14.55 -6.15
C GLY A 405 -0.15 14.99 -5.13
N ARG A 406 1.11 14.67 -5.39
CA ARG A 406 2.26 15.11 -4.60
C ARG A 406 3.32 15.67 -5.54
N LEU A 407 3.89 16.83 -5.18
CA LEU A 407 5.07 17.34 -5.85
C LEU A 407 6.26 16.41 -5.57
N VAL A 408 6.82 15.84 -6.62
CA VAL A 408 7.96 14.92 -6.54
C VAL A 408 9.26 15.68 -6.69
N THR A 409 9.33 16.58 -7.66
CA THR A 409 10.48 17.45 -7.88
C THR A 409 10.07 18.67 -8.71
N SER A 410 10.75 19.80 -8.51
CA SER A 410 10.67 20.97 -9.36
C SER A 410 11.97 21.10 -10.14
N ILE A 411 11.86 21.19 -11.46
CA ILE A 411 12.95 21.59 -12.34
C ILE A 411 12.92 23.10 -12.42
N GLY A 412 14.04 23.73 -12.05
CA GLY A 412 14.19 25.19 -12.10
C GLY A 412 14.03 25.76 -13.51
N THR A 413 14.26 27.07 -13.65
CA THR A 413 14.08 27.77 -14.92
C THR A 413 14.92 27.16 -16.04
N LEU A 414 14.26 26.73 -17.11
CA LEU A 414 14.84 26.23 -18.34
C LEU A 414 14.66 27.26 -19.45
N SER A 415 15.65 27.37 -20.34
CA SER A 415 15.49 28.10 -21.59
C SER A 415 14.62 27.31 -22.56
N GLY A 416 13.57 27.95 -23.08
CA GLY A 416 12.67 27.37 -24.08
C GLY A 416 12.82 28.05 -25.44
N ILE A 417 12.67 27.27 -26.50
CA ILE A 417 12.67 27.74 -27.88
C ILE A 417 11.33 27.45 -28.54
N THR A 418 11.05 28.11 -29.66
CA THR A 418 10.04 27.67 -30.60
C THR A 418 10.60 26.50 -31.41
N GLN A 419 10.08 25.31 -31.15
CA GLN A 419 10.43 24.12 -31.91
C GLN A 419 9.76 24.16 -33.29
N PRO A 420 10.25 23.38 -34.28
CA PRO A 420 9.59 23.29 -35.59
C PRO A 420 8.13 22.87 -35.49
N ASP A 421 7.29 23.37 -36.39
CA ASP A 421 5.89 22.94 -36.46
C ASP A 421 5.79 21.44 -36.71
N CYS A 422 4.73 20.82 -36.19
CA CYS A 422 4.45 19.42 -36.47
C CYS A 422 4.08 19.24 -37.94
N THR A 423 4.74 18.30 -38.60
CA THR A 423 4.61 18.09 -40.04
C THR A 423 3.73 16.87 -40.32
N ILE A 424 2.93 16.95 -41.39
CA ILE A 424 2.29 15.78 -41.97
C ILE A 424 3.38 14.96 -42.67
N THR A 425 3.83 13.87 -42.06
CA THR A 425 4.90 13.01 -42.58
C THR A 425 4.41 12.03 -43.64
N ASP A 426 3.09 11.75 -43.65
CA ASP A 426 2.41 10.97 -44.69
C ASP A 426 1.02 11.56 -44.95
N THR A 427 0.81 12.12 -46.15
CA THR A 427 -0.44 12.78 -46.54
C THR A 427 -1.58 11.81 -46.84
N THR A 428 -1.28 10.54 -47.13
CA THR A 428 -2.26 9.48 -47.34
C THR A 428 -2.86 9.04 -46.00
N THR A 429 -2.01 8.86 -44.98
CA THR A 429 -2.47 8.43 -43.65
C THR A 429 -2.77 9.58 -42.69
N LYS A 430 -2.45 10.82 -43.09
CA LYS A 430 -2.51 12.03 -42.25
C LYS A 430 -1.67 11.91 -40.98
N LEU A 431 -0.58 11.14 -41.03
CA LEU A 431 0.34 11.01 -39.90
C LEU A 431 1.02 12.36 -39.63
N VAL A 432 0.92 12.84 -38.39
CA VAL A 432 1.59 14.06 -37.92
C VAL A 432 2.63 13.72 -36.86
N GLU A 433 3.83 14.26 -37.02
CA GLU A 433 4.96 14.14 -36.09
C GLU A 433 5.69 15.47 -35.95
N CYS A 434 6.17 15.79 -34.74
CA CYS A 434 6.77 17.10 -34.44
C CYS A 434 8.31 17.12 -34.50
N ASN A 435 8.98 15.99 -34.32
CA ASN A 435 10.46 15.88 -34.37
C ASN A 435 11.23 16.89 -33.50
N TRP A 436 10.61 17.34 -32.41
CA TRP A 436 11.20 18.32 -31.50
C TRP A 436 12.47 17.78 -30.84
N SER A 437 13.42 18.69 -30.64
CA SER A 437 14.62 18.42 -29.86
C SER A 437 14.29 18.29 -28.37
N THR A 438 15.06 17.48 -27.65
CA THR A 438 14.90 17.31 -26.19
C THR A 438 15.18 18.63 -25.48
N SER A 439 14.22 19.10 -24.68
CA SER A 439 14.38 20.29 -23.84
C SER A 439 14.92 19.93 -22.45
N TYR A 440 14.55 18.75 -21.93
CA TYR A 440 15.00 18.27 -20.62
C TYR A 440 14.95 16.74 -20.55
N THR A 441 15.86 16.11 -19.82
CA THR A 441 15.80 14.67 -19.52
C THR A 441 15.63 14.48 -18.02
N LEU A 442 14.47 13.95 -17.63
CA LEU A 442 14.16 13.61 -16.25
C LEU A 442 14.80 12.28 -15.89
N SER A 443 15.64 12.28 -14.86
CA SER A 443 16.11 11.05 -14.20
C SER A 443 15.10 10.65 -13.13
N VAL A 444 14.54 9.45 -13.22
CA VAL A 444 13.57 8.92 -12.26
C VAL A 444 14.34 8.20 -11.16
N GLY A 445 14.17 8.63 -9.91
CA GLY A 445 14.83 8.03 -8.76
C GLY A 445 14.43 6.57 -8.58
N SER A 446 15.33 5.74 -8.05
CA SER A 446 15.03 4.35 -7.69
C SER A 446 14.02 4.22 -6.54
N ASP A 447 13.80 5.32 -5.81
CA ASP A 447 12.86 5.48 -4.70
C ASP A 447 11.49 6.02 -5.14
N TRP A 448 11.30 6.32 -6.43
CA TRP A 448 10.01 6.79 -6.94
C TRP A 448 8.98 5.66 -6.93
N THR A 449 7.86 5.89 -6.24
CA THR A 449 6.74 4.96 -6.19
C THR A 449 6.06 4.85 -7.56
N SER A 450 5.82 3.64 -8.06
CA SER A 450 5.07 3.45 -9.31
C SER A 450 3.72 4.18 -9.28
N GLY A 451 3.29 4.75 -10.39
CA GLY A 451 2.12 5.63 -10.41
C GLY A 451 1.85 6.29 -11.76
N LEU A 452 0.74 7.01 -11.81
CA LEU A 452 0.45 8.00 -12.86
C LEU A 452 1.19 9.30 -12.52
N TYR A 453 1.91 9.87 -13.48
CA TYR A 453 2.71 11.09 -13.29
C TYR A 453 2.36 12.17 -14.31
N ILE A 454 2.52 13.41 -13.87
CA ILE A 454 2.36 14.60 -14.70
C ILE A 454 3.60 15.47 -14.55
N ALA A 455 4.18 15.89 -15.66
CA ALA A 455 5.08 17.04 -15.72
C ALA A 455 4.28 18.27 -16.12
N LYS A 456 4.02 19.16 -15.16
CA LYS A 456 3.32 20.43 -15.39
C LYS A 456 4.33 21.46 -15.90
N LEU A 457 4.10 21.93 -17.11
CA LEU A 457 4.90 22.96 -17.77
C LEU A 457 4.31 24.33 -17.44
N ILE A 458 5.15 25.30 -17.11
CA ILE A 458 4.72 26.67 -16.77
C ILE A 458 5.61 27.67 -17.51
N GLU A 459 5.06 28.39 -18.48
CA GLU A 459 5.76 29.47 -19.18
C GLU A 459 5.96 30.66 -18.21
N SER A 460 7.19 31.13 -18.08
CA SER A 460 7.55 32.12 -17.04
C SER A 460 7.01 33.53 -17.31
N SER A 461 6.79 33.91 -18.58
CA SER A 461 6.34 35.26 -18.96
C SER A 461 4.84 35.48 -18.70
N SER A 462 4.02 34.49 -19.05
CA SER A 462 2.55 34.57 -19.00
C SER A 462 1.93 33.77 -17.85
N GLY A 463 2.70 32.86 -17.25
CA GLY A 463 2.20 31.87 -16.30
C GLY A 463 1.28 30.82 -16.93
N LYS A 464 1.24 30.71 -18.27
CA LYS A 464 0.45 29.71 -19.01
C LYS A 464 0.99 28.31 -18.77
N GLN A 465 0.08 27.34 -18.72
CA GLN A 465 0.36 26.01 -18.23
C GLN A 465 -0.14 24.94 -19.19
N SER A 466 0.65 23.89 -19.34
CA SER A 466 0.27 22.64 -20.01
C SER A 466 0.89 21.45 -19.27
N GLN A 467 0.63 20.23 -19.74
CA GLN A 467 1.08 19.01 -19.07
C GLN A 467 1.74 18.04 -20.04
N ILE A 468 2.54 17.13 -19.48
CA ILE A 468 2.95 15.89 -20.12
C ILE A 468 2.57 14.75 -19.17
N TRP A 469 1.79 13.79 -19.65
CA TRP A 469 1.43 12.60 -18.88
C TRP A 469 2.41 11.47 -19.18
N PHE A 470 2.80 10.74 -18.14
CA PHE A 470 3.62 9.52 -18.26
C PHE A 470 3.39 8.61 -17.06
N VAL A 471 3.77 7.34 -17.18
CA VAL A 471 3.73 6.37 -16.08
C VAL A 471 5.13 6.08 -15.58
N VAL A 472 5.30 6.02 -14.26
CA VAL A 472 6.50 5.44 -13.65
C VAL A 472 6.18 4.01 -13.26
N ARG A 473 6.91 3.06 -13.84
CA ARG A 473 6.76 1.62 -13.60
C ARG A 473 7.66 1.17 -12.45
N ASP A 474 7.36 -0.03 -11.94
CA ASP A 474 8.24 -0.78 -11.07
C ASP A 474 8.29 -2.25 -11.53
N ASP A 475 9.07 -2.49 -12.59
CA ASP A 475 9.11 -3.79 -13.28
C ASP A 475 9.66 -4.92 -12.40
N SER A 476 10.33 -4.57 -11.28
CA SER A 476 10.90 -5.53 -10.33
C SER A 476 9.90 -6.03 -9.28
N ARG A 477 8.72 -5.43 -9.22
CA ARG A 477 7.76 -5.62 -8.14
C ARG A 477 6.63 -6.55 -8.54
N ASN A 478 6.21 -7.37 -7.57
CA ASN A 478 5.08 -8.28 -7.68
C ASN A 478 3.94 -7.73 -6.80
N SER A 479 3.28 -6.66 -7.22
CA SER A 479 2.14 -6.13 -6.47
C SER A 479 0.90 -7.01 -6.64
N ASP A 480 -0.11 -6.82 -5.81
CA ASP A 480 -1.38 -7.53 -5.97
C ASP A 480 -2.08 -7.12 -7.28
N VAL A 481 -2.03 -5.83 -7.61
CA VAL A 481 -2.70 -5.24 -8.78
C VAL A 481 -1.68 -4.66 -9.76
N LEU A 482 -1.88 -4.96 -11.05
CA LEU A 482 -1.29 -4.21 -12.16
C LEU A 482 -2.38 -3.35 -12.82
N PHE A 483 -2.23 -2.03 -12.73
CA PHE A 483 -3.14 -1.06 -13.32
C PHE A 483 -2.61 -0.61 -14.69
N GLN A 484 -3.41 -0.74 -15.75
CA GLN A 484 -3.08 -0.21 -17.07
C GLN A 484 -3.75 1.15 -17.31
N SER A 485 -2.95 2.12 -17.76
CA SER A 485 -3.43 3.41 -18.27
C SER A 485 -3.59 3.38 -19.79
N SER A 486 -4.68 3.96 -20.28
CA SER A 486 -5.24 3.86 -21.64
C SER A 486 -4.63 4.88 -22.62
N PHE A 487 -3.30 4.99 -22.62
CA PHE A 487 -2.56 5.91 -23.48
C PHE A 487 -2.86 5.76 -24.97
N ASN A 488 -3.29 4.58 -25.43
CA ASN A 488 -3.71 4.39 -26.82
C ASN A 488 -4.99 5.17 -27.12
N THR A 489 -5.98 5.13 -26.21
CA THR A 489 -7.22 5.89 -26.35
C THR A 489 -6.95 7.39 -26.36
N PHE A 490 -6.11 7.89 -25.44
CA PHE A 490 -5.76 9.31 -25.42
C PHE A 490 -5.13 9.74 -26.77
N LEU A 491 -4.23 8.91 -27.31
CA LEU A 491 -3.60 9.19 -28.59
C LEU A 491 -4.58 9.14 -29.78
N ALA A 492 -5.52 8.18 -29.78
CA ALA A 492 -6.50 7.99 -30.86
C ALA A 492 -7.39 9.23 -31.06
N TYR A 493 -7.77 9.88 -29.97
CA TYR A 493 -8.65 11.05 -29.99
C TYR A 493 -7.89 12.37 -30.11
N SER A 494 -6.61 12.40 -29.77
CA SER A 494 -5.83 13.62 -29.81
C SER A 494 -5.68 14.18 -31.23
N ASN A 495 -6.02 15.46 -31.41
CA ASN A 495 -6.05 16.13 -32.72
C ASN A 495 -4.88 17.09 -32.96
N THR A 496 -3.80 17.01 -32.16
CA THR A 496 -2.62 17.86 -32.32
C THR A 496 -2.07 17.80 -33.75
N GLY A 497 -1.94 18.97 -34.38
CA GLY A 497 -1.59 19.07 -35.80
C GLY A 497 -2.75 18.87 -36.78
N GLY A 498 -3.98 18.89 -36.26
CA GLY A 498 -5.23 18.92 -37.04
C GLY A 498 -5.90 17.56 -37.27
N TYR A 499 -5.31 16.45 -36.82
CA TYR A 499 -5.78 15.11 -37.15
C TYR A 499 -5.77 14.15 -35.95
N SER A 500 -6.87 13.42 -35.80
CA SER A 500 -7.07 12.29 -34.89
C SER A 500 -7.61 11.09 -35.68
N LEU A 501 -7.84 9.95 -35.05
CA LEU A 501 -8.50 8.80 -35.70
C LEU A 501 -10.01 8.99 -35.94
N TYR A 502 -10.53 10.19 -35.70
CA TYR A 502 -11.94 10.51 -35.85
C TYR A 502 -12.14 11.72 -36.77
N GLY A 503 -13.02 11.58 -37.76
CA GLY A 503 -13.30 12.64 -38.72
C GLY A 503 -13.88 13.88 -38.05
N PHE A 504 -14.80 13.72 -37.09
CA PHE A 504 -15.40 14.83 -36.35
C PHE A 504 -14.35 15.67 -35.59
N ASN A 505 -13.22 15.04 -35.20
CA ASN A 505 -12.13 15.69 -34.50
C ASN A 505 -10.88 15.81 -35.39
N SER A 506 -11.09 16.05 -36.67
CA SER A 506 -10.03 16.25 -37.67
C SER A 506 -10.43 17.29 -38.71
N ILE A 507 -9.44 17.95 -39.32
CA ILE A 507 -9.65 18.98 -40.34
C ILE A 507 -10.51 18.43 -41.49
N ASN A 508 -11.55 19.19 -41.86
CA ASN A 508 -12.47 18.87 -42.96
C ASN A 508 -13.15 17.50 -42.85
N GLY A 509 -13.33 16.96 -41.64
CA GLY A 509 -13.96 15.66 -41.46
C GLY A 509 -13.07 14.46 -41.82
N GLN A 510 -11.78 14.68 -42.12
CA GLN A 510 -10.88 13.63 -42.62
C GLN A 510 -10.08 13.00 -41.47
N ALA A 511 -10.49 11.81 -41.03
CA ALA A 511 -9.75 11.06 -40.02
C ALA A 511 -8.34 10.70 -40.50
N ALA A 512 -7.37 10.72 -39.58
CA ALA A 512 -6.10 10.03 -39.77
C ALA A 512 -6.28 8.51 -39.71
N LEU A 513 -5.38 7.82 -40.40
CA LEU A 513 -5.23 6.37 -40.36
C LEU A 513 -4.06 5.96 -39.45
N LYS A 514 -3.19 6.93 -39.10
CA LYS A 514 -2.04 6.76 -38.22
C LYS A 514 -1.90 7.99 -37.31
N VAL A 515 -1.57 7.77 -36.04
CA VAL A 515 -1.33 8.82 -35.04
C VAL A 515 -0.04 8.52 -34.28
N SER A 516 0.72 9.56 -33.90
CA SER A 516 2.04 9.40 -33.26
C SER A 516 2.07 9.92 -31.82
N TYR A 517 2.83 9.25 -30.95
CA TYR A 517 3.22 9.76 -29.63
C TYR A 517 4.30 10.85 -29.71
N ASP A 518 4.92 11.08 -30.88
CA ASP A 518 5.89 12.16 -31.11
C ASP A 518 5.23 13.53 -31.38
N ARG A 519 4.19 13.83 -30.60
CA ARG A 519 3.47 15.11 -30.54
C ARG A 519 2.79 15.29 -29.18
N PRO A 520 2.54 16.53 -28.73
CA PRO A 520 1.72 16.79 -27.55
C PRO A 520 0.32 16.19 -27.67
N PHE A 521 -0.28 15.78 -26.55
CA PHE A 521 -1.72 15.49 -26.54
C PHE A 521 -2.50 16.82 -26.46
N SER A 522 -3.46 17.04 -27.35
CA SER A 522 -4.40 18.17 -27.28
C SER A 522 -5.08 18.29 -25.91
N GLU A 523 -5.30 17.16 -25.24
CA GLU A 523 -5.90 17.02 -23.90
C GLU A 523 -5.07 17.63 -22.79
N THR A 524 -3.77 17.71 -23.02
CA THR A 524 -2.80 18.28 -22.07
C THR A 524 -2.48 19.75 -22.35
N THR A 525 -2.99 20.30 -23.45
CA THR A 525 -2.62 21.62 -23.96
C THR A 525 -3.84 22.52 -24.22
N THR A 526 -4.79 22.14 -25.08
CA THR A 526 -5.80 23.07 -25.62
C THR A 526 -7.24 22.58 -25.52
N LEU A 527 -7.44 21.26 -25.47
CA LEU A 527 -8.75 20.62 -25.51
C LEU A 527 -8.88 19.68 -24.34
N THR A 528 -9.27 20.18 -23.17
CA THR A 528 -9.56 19.35 -22.00
C THR A 528 -10.86 18.55 -22.15
N ALA A 529 -11.19 18.11 -23.37
CA ALA A 529 -12.41 17.40 -23.72
C ALA A 529 -12.60 16.18 -22.81
N GLU A 530 -13.87 15.94 -22.46
CA GLU A 530 -14.22 15.10 -21.31
C GLU A 530 -14.15 13.58 -21.61
N PHE A 531 -14.17 13.21 -22.89
CA PHE A 531 -14.33 11.82 -23.34
C PHE A 531 -13.07 10.95 -23.15
N ASN A 532 -11.86 11.51 -23.28
CA ASN A 532 -10.60 10.72 -23.36
C ASN A 532 -9.49 11.31 -22.49
N ASN A 533 -9.78 11.41 -21.20
CA ASN A 533 -8.92 12.12 -20.26
C ASN A 533 -8.56 11.24 -19.06
N LEU A 534 -7.25 11.04 -18.84
CA LEU A 534 -6.71 10.31 -17.70
C LEU A 534 -7.28 10.81 -16.36
N LEU A 535 -7.43 12.13 -16.21
CA LEU A 535 -7.89 12.79 -14.99
C LEU A 535 -9.40 12.62 -14.75
N ARG A 536 -10.16 12.18 -15.75
CA ARG A 536 -11.62 11.97 -15.65
C ARG A 536 -11.97 10.56 -15.20
N TRP A 537 -11.26 9.58 -15.75
CA TRP A 537 -11.63 8.19 -15.68
C TRP A 537 -10.72 7.40 -14.74
N GLU A 538 -9.48 7.20 -15.16
CA GLU A 538 -8.50 6.33 -14.49
C GLU A 538 -8.07 6.87 -13.13
N TYR A 539 -7.91 8.18 -13.05
CA TYR A 539 -7.44 8.86 -11.85
C TYR A 539 -8.36 8.66 -10.64
N ASN A 540 -9.69 8.61 -10.83
CA ASN A 540 -10.65 8.36 -9.75
C ASN A 540 -10.48 6.95 -9.16
N MET A 541 -10.33 5.94 -10.02
CA MET A 541 -10.04 4.57 -9.56
C MET A 541 -8.67 4.47 -8.89
N ALA A 542 -7.63 5.10 -9.45
CA ALA A 542 -6.29 5.12 -8.86
C ALA A 542 -6.32 5.73 -7.46
N ARG A 543 -6.95 6.90 -7.30
CA ARG A 543 -7.14 7.54 -5.98
C ARG A 543 -7.87 6.64 -5.00
N TRP A 544 -8.96 6.02 -5.43
CA TRP A 544 -9.72 5.15 -4.55
C TRP A 544 -8.89 3.93 -4.12
N LEU A 545 -8.25 3.22 -5.06
CA LEU A 545 -7.38 2.08 -4.76
C LEU A 545 -6.30 2.46 -3.73
N GLU A 546 -5.63 3.59 -3.97
CA GLU A 546 -4.59 4.07 -3.06
C GLU A 546 -5.14 4.48 -1.70
N SER A 547 -6.32 5.12 -1.64
CA SER A 547 -6.96 5.52 -0.37
C SER A 547 -7.28 4.33 0.54
N GLN A 548 -7.56 3.16 -0.06
CA GLN A 548 -7.83 1.92 0.67
C GLN A 548 -6.54 1.14 0.96
N GLY A 549 -5.37 1.63 0.53
CA GLY A 549 -4.09 0.98 0.75
C GLY A 549 -3.92 -0.31 -0.05
N TYR A 550 -4.55 -0.41 -1.22
CA TYR A 550 -4.30 -1.53 -2.14
C TYR A 550 -2.86 -1.50 -2.64
N ASP A 551 -2.32 -2.70 -2.86
CA ASP A 551 -1.02 -2.87 -3.42
C ASP A 551 -1.07 -2.85 -4.96
N VAL A 552 -0.70 -1.71 -5.56
CA VAL A 552 -0.82 -1.45 -7.00
C VAL A 552 0.49 -0.95 -7.62
N THR A 553 0.78 -1.42 -8.83
CA THR A 553 1.76 -0.84 -9.76
C THR A 553 1.08 -0.46 -11.07
N TYR A 554 1.71 0.42 -11.84
CA TYR A 554 1.11 1.07 -13.01
C TYR A 554 1.94 0.84 -14.28
N VAL A 555 1.24 0.61 -15.39
CA VAL A 555 1.80 0.43 -16.74
C VAL A 555 0.90 1.11 -17.78
N THR A 556 1.37 1.21 -19.03
CA THR A 556 0.58 1.70 -20.18
C THR A 556 0.24 0.57 -21.15
N ASN A 557 -0.69 0.79 -22.08
CA ASN A 557 -0.99 -0.18 -23.14
C ASN A 557 0.27 -0.63 -23.91
N VAL A 558 1.21 0.28 -24.17
CA VAL A 558 2.46 0.01 -24.90
C VAL A 558 3.36 -0.95 -24.10
N ASP A 559 3.36 -0.86 -22.78
CA ASP A 559 4.10 -1.77 -21.91
C ASP A 559 3.53 -3.19 -21.97
N VAL A 560 2.20 -3.31 -21.94
CA VAL A 560 1.49 -4.60 -22.01
C VAL A 560 1.60 -5.22 -23.41
N HIS A 561 1.61 -4.40 -24.46
CA HIS A 561 1.97 -4.83 -25.81
C HIS A 561 3.39 -5.42 -25.85
N SER A 562 4.36 -4.72 -25.26
CA SER A 562 5.79 -5.04 -25.41
C SER A 562 6.31 -6.13 -24.46
N ASN A 563 5.69 -6.31 -23.29
CA ASN A 563 6.20 -7.22 -22.26
C ASN A 563 5.08 -7.95 -21.49
N SER A 564 4.79 -9.18 -21.93
CA SER A 564 3.80 -10.03 -21.28
C SER A 564 4.19 -10.49 -19.85
N GLN A 565 5.47 -10.45 -19.47
CA GLN A 565 5.90 -10.89 -18.14
C GLN A 565 5.42 -9.96 -17.03
N LEU A 566 5.17 -8.69 -17.35
CA LEU A 566 4.62 -7.72 -16.38
C LEU A 566 3.27 -8.20 -15.82
N LEU A 567 2.47 -8.92 -16.60
CA LEU A 567 1.15 -9.41 -16.18
C LEU A 567 1.25 -10.60 -15.19
N ARG A 568 2.25 -11.47 -15.36
CA ARG A 568 2.30 -12.78 -14.68
C ARG A 568 2.80 -12.74 -13.23
N THR A 569 3.30 -11.59 -12.79
CA THR A 569 3.81 -11.39 -11.43
C THR A 569 2.78 -10.78 -10.47
N HIS A 570 1.55 -10.57 -10.94
CA HIS A 570 0.48 -9.90 -10.22
C HIS A 570 -0.70 -10.84 -9.99
N LYS A 571 -1.58 -10.53 -9.03
CA LYS A 571 -2.80 -11.32 -8.81
C LYS A 571 -3.92 -10.91 -9.76
N ALA A 572 -4.01 -9.62 -10.09
CA ALA A 572 -5.03 -9.07 -10.96
C ALA A 572 -4.48 -8.00 -11.91
N PHE A 573 -4.96 -8.02 -13.14
CA PHE A 573 -4.79 -6.95 -14.12
C PHE A 573 -6.07 -6.10 -14.19
N LEU A 574 -5.94 -4.78 -14.16
CA LEU A 574 -7.06 -3.84 -14.28
C LEU A 574 -6.97 -2.99 -15.55
N SER A 575 -8.06 -3.00 -16.31
CA SER A 575 -8.37 -2.02 -17.35
C SER A 575 -9.50 -1.12 -16.85
N VAL A 576 -9.31 0.19 -16.95
CA VAL A 576 -10.10 1.17 -16.18
C VAL A 576 -10.46 2.35 -17.05
N GLY A 577 -11.70 2.85 -16.94
CA GLY A 577 -12.11 4.06 -17.63
C GLY A 577 -12.49 3.78 -19.08
N HIS A 578 -11.75 4.34 -20.04
CA HIS A 578 -12.03 4.21 -21.48
C HIS A 578 -10.80 3.64 -22.23
N ASP A 579 -10.77 2.32 -22.38
CA ASP A 579 -9.61 1.57 -22.89
C ASP A 579 -9.88 0.92 -24.27
N GLU A 580 -10.30 1.76 -25.24
CA GLU A 580 -10.88 1.36 -26.52
C GLU A 580 -9.90 0.72 -27.52
N TYR A 581 -8.65 1.17 -27.54
CA TYR A 581 -7.69 0.84 -28.60
C TYR A 581 -6.62 -0.14 -28.12
N TRP A 582 -6.71 -1.41 -28.54
CA TRP A 582 -5.78 -2.45 -28.12
C TRP A 582 -5.02 -3.04 -29.31
N SER A 583 -3.72 -3.32 -29.12
CA SER A 583 -2.98 -4.11 -30.11
C SER A 583 -3.36 -5.59 -30.02
N LEU A 584 -3.14 -6.35 -31.10
CA LEU A 584 -3.35 -7.80 -31.06
C LEU A 584 -2.43 -8.46 -30.02
N GLU A 585 -1.18 -8.02 -29.93
CA GLU A 585 -0.19 -8.51 -28.97
C GLU A 585 -0.64 -8.22 -27.53
N GLN A 586 -1.12 -7.02 -27.24
CA GLN A 586 -1.67 -6.67 -25.92
C GLN A 586 -2.86 -7.57 -25.58
N ARG A 587 -3.81 -7.75 -26.50
CA ARG A 587 -4.97 -8.64 -26.29
C ARG A 587 -4.52 -10.07 -26.00
N ASN A 588 -3.59 -10.60 -26.80
CA ASN A 588 -3.06 -11.94 -26.61
C ASN A 588 -2.34 -12.08 -25.28
N ASN A 589 -1.55 -11.08 -24.87
CA ASN A 589 -0.83 -11.10 -23.60
C ASN A 589 -1.78 -11.13 -22.39
N VAL A 590 -2.84 -10.33 -22.41
CA VAL A 590 -3.89 -10.32 -21.37
C VAL A 590 -4.65 -11.65 -21.35
N GLN A 591 -5.07 -12.15 -22.52
CA GLN A 591 -5.77 -13.43 -22.63
C GLN A 591 -4.93 -14.60 -22.13
N ASN A 592 -3.67 -14.69 -22.57
CA ASN A 592 -2.74 -15.73 -22.15
C ASN A 592 -2.44 -15.66 -20.64
N SER A 593 -2.50 -14.47 -20.04
CA SER A 593 -2.31 -14.31 -18.59
C SER A 593 -3.54 -14.78 -17.81
N ARG A 594 -4.76 -14.49 -18.28
CA ARG A 594 -5.98 -15.11 -17.76
C ARG A 594 -5.91 -16.63 -17.83
N ASP A 595 -5.50 -17.16 -18.98
CA ASP A 595 -5.39 -18.61 -19.18
C ASP A 595 -4.26 -19.24 -18.34
N ALA A 596 -3.35 -18.42 -17.80
CA ALA A 596 -2.34 -18.80 -16.81
C ALA A 596 -2.76 -18.55 -15.34
N GLY A 597 -4.01 -18.13 -15.09
CA GLY A 597 -4.57 -17.98 -13.74
C GLY A 597 -4.60 -16.54 -13.19
N ILE A 598 -4.16 -15.54 -13.96
CA ILE A 598 -4.18 -14.14 -13.54
C ILE A 598 -5.60 -13.59 -13.67
N ASN A 599 -6.12 -12.94 -12.63
CA ASN A 599 -7.47 -12.39 -12.63
C ASN A 599 -7.55 -11.11 -13.47
N LEU A 600 -8.72 -10.84 -14.06
CA LEU A 600 -8.95 -9.64 -14.88
C LEU A 600 -10.12 -8.82 -14.34
N GLY A 601 -9.93 -7.52 -14.15
CA GLY A 601 -10.98 -6.57 -13.80
C GLY A 601 -11.11 -5.47 -14.85
N PHE A 602 -12.26 -5.39 -15.50
CA PHE A 602 -12.60 -4.36 -16.46
C PHE A 602 -13.58 -3.38 -15.81
N PHE A 603 -13.05 -2.30 -15.23
CA PHE A 603 -13.83 -1.20 -14.68
C PHE A 603 -14.04 -0.12 -15.76
N SER A 604 -14.65 -0.56 -16.86
CA SER A 604 -14.70 0.15 -18.14
C SER A 604 -15.92 -0.32 -18.97
N ALA A 605 -16.14 0.35 -20.09
CA ALA A 605 -16.90 -0.13 -21.24
C ALA A 605 -16.16 0.24 -22.53
N ASN A 606 -16.61 -0.27 -23.67
CA ASN A 606 -15.97 -0.08 -24.97
C ASN A 606 -14.49 -0.46 -24.97
N SER A 607 -14.11 -1.38 -24.08
CA SER A 607 -12.75 -1.84 -23.94
C SER A 607 -12.37 -2.81 -25.05
N ALA A 608 -11.15 -2.69 -25.59
CA ALA A 608 -10.64 -3.54 -26.65
C ALA A 608 -11.56 -3.62 -27.88
N TYR A 609 -12.15 -2.50 -28.28
CA TYR A 609 -13.05 -2.39 -29.43
C TYR A 609 -12.29 -2.36 -30.76
N TRP A 610 -11.33 -1.44 -30.88
CA TRP A 610 -10.49 -1.31 -32.08
C TRP A 610 -9.18 -2.10 -31.94
N ARG A 611 -8.89 -2.96 -32.92
CA ARG A 611 -7.55 -3.52 -33.08
C ARG A 611 -6.63 -2.45 -33.68
N VAL A 612 -5.50 -2.22 -33.04
CA VAL A 612 -4.40 -1.38 -33.55
C VAL A 612 -3.13 -2.20 -33.76
N ARG A 613 -2.14 -1.58 -34.41
CA ARG A 613 -0.77 -2.07 -34.45
C ARG A 613 0.19 -0.90 -34.32
N PHE A 614 1.43 -1.19 -33.94
CA PHE A 614 2.45 -0.19 -33.75
C PHE A 614 3.51 -0.21 -34.86
N GLU A 615 4.01 0.97 -35.22
CA GLU A 615 5.12 1.21 -36.12
C GLU A 615 6.17 2.11 -35.45
N ASN A 616 7.36 2.15 -36.05
CA ASN A 616 8.40 3.10 -35.66
C ASN A 616 8.00 4.53 -36.02
N SER A 617 8.48 5.52 -35.27
CA SER A 617 8.47 6.92 -35.70
C SER A 617 9.32 7.12 -36.96
N ASN A 618 9.19 8.29 -37.59
CA ASN A 618 10.07 8.69 -38.69
C ASN A 618 11.57 8.73 -38.31
N THR A 619 11.90 8.79 -37.02
CA THR A 619 13.26 8.78 -36.46
C THR A 619 13.69 7.37 -36.06
N GLY A 620 12.87 6.35 -36.30
CA GLY A 620 13.19 4.94 -36.09
C GLY A 620 12.93 4.43 -34.67
N VAL A 621 12.28 5.21 -33.79
CA VAL A 621 11.96 4.78 -32.42
C VAL A 621 10.74 3.87 -32.46
N ALA A 622 10.85 2.66 -31.91
CA ALA A 622 9.79 1.66 -31.92
C ALA A 622 8.55 2.11 -31.13
N ASN A 623 7.39 1.60 -31.56
CA ASN A 623 6.09 1.77 -30.90
C ASN A 623 5.67 3.23 -30.66
N ARG A 624 6.06 4.13 -31.57
CA ARG A 624 5.70 5.55 -31.50
C ARG A 624 4.52 5.90 -32.39
N VAL A 625 4.23 5.11 -33.42
CA VAL A 625 3.10 5.35 -34.34
C VAL A 625 2.07 4.24 -34.15
N MET A 626 0.83 4.63 -33.84
CA MET A 626 -0.32 3.73 -33.75
C MET A 626 -1.12 3.80 -35.04
N VAL A 627 -1.37 2.64 -35.65
CA VAL A 627 -2.11 2.50 -36.92
C VAL A 627 -3.51 1.96 -36.65
N CYS A 628 -4.51 2.62 -37.22
CA CYS A 628 -5.90 2.17 -37.17
C CYS A 628 -6.68 2.69 -38.40
N TYR A 629 -6.88 1.81 -39.38
CA TYR A 629 -7.67 2.11 -40.58
C TYR A 629 -9.19 2.16 -40.35
N LYS A 630 -9.69 1.63 -39.22
CA LYS A 630 -11.13 1.46 -38.92
C LYS A 630 -11.94 0.75 -40.03
N ALA A 631 -11.23 0.02 -40.89
CA ALA A 631 -11.74 -0.75 -42.01
C ALA A 631 -10.74 -1.88 -42.31
N ALA A 632 -11.19 -2.89 -43.03
CA ALA A 632 -10.34 -3.99 -43.51
C ALA A 632 -9.44 -3.54 -44.68
N ALA A 633 -8.56 -2.56 -44.44
CA ALA A 633 -7.64 -2.02 -45.44
C ALA A 633 -6.57 -3.03 -45.87
N THR A 634 -6.24 -4.01 -45.01
CA THR A 634 -5.35 -5.14 -45.32
C THR A 634 -5.89 -6.43 -44.69
N THR A 635 -5.58 -7.58 -45.28
CA THR A 635 -6.02 -8.89 -44.77
C THR A 635 -5.05 -9.54 -43.79
N SER A 636 -3.75 -9.22 -43.86
CA SER A 636 -2.72 -9.82 -43.02
C SER A 636 -2.61 -9.17 -41.64
N GLU A 637 -2.82 -7.85 -41.55
CA GLU A 637 -2.74 -7.07 -40.30
C GLU A 637 -3.94 -6.10 -40.19
N PRO A 638 -5.18 -6.62 -40.11
CA PRO A 638 -6.37 -5.77 -40.08
C PRO A 638 -6.45 -4.98 -38.78
N THR A 639 -6.64 -3.66 -38.89
CA THR A 639 -6.81 -2.75 -37.74
C THR A 639 -8.25 -2.24 -37.69
N THR A 640 -9.20 -3.16 -37.85
CA THR A 640 -10.65 -2.93 -37.73
C THR A 640 -11.15 -3.41 -36.36
N LYS A 641 -12.46 -3.47 -36.11
CA LYS A 641 -12.98 -3.89 -34.80
C LYS A 641 -12.54 -5.31 -34.49
N PHE A 642 -12.24 -5.60 -33.23
CA PHE A 642 -11.85 -6.94 -32.80
C PHE A 642 -12.93 -8.00 -33.10
N ARG A 643 -14.20 -7.62 -33.03
CA ARG A 643 -15.34 -8.49 -33.38
C ARG A 643 -15.58 -8.70 -34.87
N ASP A 644 -14.97 -7.90 -35.75
CA ASP A 644 -15.21 -8.03 -37.19
C ASP A 644 -14.77 -9.42 -37.68
N PRO A 645 -15.45 -10.01 -38.69
CA PRO A 645 -15.18 -11.39 -39.14
C PRO A 645 -13.72 -11.67 -39.49
N ILE A 646 -12.97 -10.67 -39.94
CA ILE A 646 -11.55 -10.80 -40.28
C ILE A 646 -10.64 -10.98 -39.06
N ASN A 647 -11.05 -10.43 -37.90
CA ASN A 647 -10.36 -10.58 -36.63
C ASN A 647 -10.93 -11.75 -35.83
N ASN A 648 -12.26 -11.92 -35.84
CA ASN A 648 -13.00 -12.98 -35.15
C ASN A 648 -12.62 -13.12 -33.66
N LEU A 649 -12.42 -11.99 -32.99
CA LEU A 649 -12.03 -11.91 -31.59
C LEU A 649 -12.95 -10.95 -30.83
N PRO A 650 -14.28 -11.21 -30.76
CA PRO A 650 -15.19 -10.30 -30.08
C PRO A 650 -14.76 -10.03 -28.63
N GLU A 651 -14.97 -8.81 -28.16
CA GLU A 651 -14.67 -8.31 -26.83
C GLU A 651 -15.30 -9.20 -25.77
N SER A 652 -16.56 -9.61 -25.99
CA SER A 652 -17.29 -10.50 -25.09
C SER A 652 -16.62 -11.84 -24.85
N ALA A 653 -15.81 -12.37 -25.78
CA ALA A 653 -15.07 -13.61 -25.57
C ALA A 653 -13.98 -13.50 -24.47
N LEU A 654 -13.52 -12.28 -24.16
CA LEU A 654 -12.58 -12.01 -23.07
C LEU A 654 -13.28 -11.32 -21.90
N LEU A 655 -14.08 -10.30 -22.15
CA LEU A 655 -14.70 -9.45 -21.12
C LEU A 655 -16.04 -10.01 -20.60
N GLY A 656 -16.67 -10.92 -21.33
CA GLY A 656 -18.04 -11.39 -21.06
C GLY A 656 -19.14 -10.42 -21.52
N VAL A 657 -18.78 -9.19 -21.87
CA VAL A 657 -19.65 -8.14 -22.42
C VAL A 657 -18.95 -7.45 -23.58
N MET A 658 -19.70 -6.73 -24.40
CA MET A 658 -19.16 -5.97 -25.53
C MET A 658 -19.95 -4.66 -25.70
N TYR A 659 -19.29 -3.64 -26.25
CA TYR A 659 -19.91 -2.35 -26.54
C TYR A 659 -21.19 -2.47 -27.35
N ILE A 660 -22.23 -1.76 -26.88
CA ILE A 660 -23.56 -1.76 -27.47
C ILE A 660 -24.24 -0.38 -27.52
N GLY A 661 -23.70 0.64 -26.85
CA GLY A 661 -24.29 1.97 -26.86
C GLY A 661 -23.49 3.04 -26.10
N ASP A 662 -23.78 4.29 -26.45
CA ASP A 662 -23.26 5.50 -25.82
C ASP A 662 -24.30 6.63 -25.82
N ILE A 663 -24.05 7.72 -25.12
CA ILE A 663 -24.92 8.92 -25.15
C ILE A 663 -24.04 10.15 -25.27
N ASP A 664 -24.31 11.07 -26.20
CA ASP A 664 -23.49 12.29 -26.45
C ASP A 664 -23.56 13.36 -25.32
N ASN A 665 -23.28 12.94 -24.08
CA ASN A 665 -23.13 13.75 -22.89
C ASN A 665 -22.40 12.92 -21.83
N VAL A 666 -21.16 13.30 -21.52
CA VAL A 666 -20.27 12.56 -20.59
C VAL A 666 -20.82 12.46 -19.18
N TYR A 667 -21.68 13.38 -18.75
CA TYR A 667 -22.36 13.34 -17.45
C TYR A 667 -23.80 12.84 -17.54
N ALA A 668 -24.34 12.53 -18.72
CA ALA A 668 -25.59 11.79 -18.79
C ALA A 668 -25.31 10.30 -18.57
N GLY A 669 -26.34 9.57 -18.16
CA GLY A 669 -26.21 8.14 -17.91
C GLY A 669 -27.47 7.59 -17.26
N PHE A 670 -27.38 6.32 -16.91
CA PHE A 670 -28.45 5.52 -16.33
C PHE A 670 -28.01 4.98 -14.97
N ASP A 671 -28.97 4.48 -14.21
CA ASP A 671 -28.70 3.81 -12.96
C ASP A 671 -28.13 2.43 -13.22
N PHE A 672 -27.15 2.01 -12.41
CA PHE A 672 -26.74 0.61 -12.37
C PHE A 672 -27.76 -0.18 -11.56
N VAL A 673 -28.50 -1.09 -12.21
CA VAL A 673 -29.61 -1.83 -11.61
C VAL A 673 -29.18 -3.24 -11.22
N ILE A 674 -29.26 -3.53 -9.92
CA ILE A 674 -28.78 -4.78 -9.34
C ILE A 674 -29.61 -5.98 -9.81
N GLN A 675 -28.91 -7.04 -10.23
CA GLN A 675 -29.45 -8.37 -10.47
C GLN A 675 -28.60 -9.40 -9.72
N ASN A 676 -29.14 -10.58 -9.41
CA ASN A 676 -28.41 -11.64 -8.70
C ASN A 676 -27.78 -11.15 -7.38
N SER A 677 -28.52 -10.37 -6.59
CA SER A 677 -28.10 -9.80 -5.30
C SER A 677 -27.62 -10.82 -4.24
N THR A 678 -27.88 -12.12 -4.42
CA THR A 678 -27.33 -13.19 -3.59
C THR A 678 -25.89 -13.55 -3.94
N ASP A 679 -25.33 -12.99 -5.02
CA ASP A 679 -23.94 -13.17 -5.40
C ASP A 679 -22.99 -12.61 -4.33
N SER A 680 -21.87 -13.30 -4.12
CA SER A 680 -20.81 -12.86 -3.22
C SER A 680 -20.31 -11.43 -3.47
N TYR A 681 -20.41 -10.93 -4.70
CA TYR A 681 -19.98 -9.56 -5.03
C TYR A 681 -20.87 -8.49 -4.39
N TYR A 682 -22.08 -8.85 -3.94
CA TYR A 682 -23.00 -7.98 -3.23
C TYR A 682 -23.00 -8.17 -1.70
N ALA A 683 -22.15 -9.03 -1.17
CA ALA A 683 -22.03 -9.22 0.28
C ALA A 683 -21.76 -7.90 1.01
N ASN A 684 -22.40 -7.69 2.16
CA ASN A 684 -22.28 -6.49 3.00
C ASN A 684 -22.71 -5.16 2.35
N THR A 685 -23.38 -5.18 1.19
CA THR A 685 -23.90 -3.96 0.55
C THR A 685 -25.32 -3.61 0.99
N GLY A 686 -26.09 -4.61 1.45
CA GLY A 686 -27.53 -4.50 1.72
C GLY A 686 -28.41 -4.41 0.45
N LEU A 687 -27.81 -4.46 -0.74
CA LEU A 687 -28.51 -4.34 -2.01
C LEU A 687 -29.38 -5.57 -2.32
N LYS A 688 -30.53 -5.33 -2.94
CA LYS A 688 -31.48 -6.32 -3.43
C LYS A 688 -31.67 -6.19 -4.94
N ASN A 689 -32.20 -7.22 -5.58
CA ASN A 689 -32.56 -7.14 -7.01
C ASN A 689 -33.49 -5.96 -7.26
N GLY A 690 -33.17 -5.15 -8.27
CA GLY A 690 -33.91 -3.94 -8.63
C GLY A 690 -33.44 -2.67 -7.92
N ASP A 691 -32.61 -2.77 -6.88
CA ASP A 691 -31.96 -1.61 -6.29
C ASP A 691 -31.04 -0.93 -7.30
N LYS A 692 -30.77 0.35 -7.06
CA LYS A 692 -30.09 1.23 -8.00
C LYS A 692 -28.89 1.93 -7.38
N LEU A 693 -27.81 2.01 -8.15
CA LEU A 693 -26.69 2.90 -7.89
C LEU A 693 -26.71 3.99 -8.96
N THR A 694 -26.97 5.22 -8.52
CA THR A 694 -27.44 6.29 -9.40
C THR A 694 -26.36 6.78 -10.36
N GLY A 695 -26.69 6.83 -11.65
CA GLY A 695 -25.82 7.37 -12.68
C GLY A 695 -24.48 6.63 -12.83
N LEU A 696 -24.42 5.33 -12.55
CA LEU A 696 -23.17 4.57 -12.72
C LEU A 696 -23.09 3.80 -14.04
N VAL A 697 -24.02 4.01 -14.98
CA VAL A 697 -24.02 3.46 -16.34
C VAL A 697 -23.92 4.58 -17.38
N GLY A 698 -22.87 4.57 -18.18
CA GLY A 698 -22.56 5.57 -19.21
C GLY A 698 -21.06 5.89 -19.17
N PHE A 699 -20.54 6.92 -19.81
CA PHE A 699 -21.02 7.57 -21.02
C PHE A 699 -21.27 6.55 -22.14
N GLU A 700 -20.46 5.48 -22.16
CA GLU A 700 -20.67 4.28 -22.98
C GLU A 700 -20.91 3.06 -22.10
N TRP A 701 -21.58 2.05 -22.66
CA TRP A 701 -21.91 0.83 -21.96
C TRP A 701 -21.80 -0.43 -22.83
N ASP A 702 -21.53 -1.53 -22.14
CA ASP A 702 -21.44 -2.86 -22.73
C ASP A 702 -22.61 -3.73 -22.28
N ALA A 703 -22.96 -4.72 -23.11
CA ALA A 703 -23.97 -5.72 -22.81
C ALA A 703 -23.48 -7.14 -23.11
N VAL A 704 -24.16 -8.13 -22.52
CA VAL A 704 -23.92 -9.54 -22.82
C VAL A 704 -24.33 -9.86 -24.24
N ASN A 705 -23.53 -10.69 -24.90
CA ASN A 705 -23.86 -11.29 -26.18
C ASN A 705 -23.76 -12.81 -26.09
N THR A 706 -24.91 -13.48 -26.17
CA THR A 706 -25.07 -14.91 -25.89
C THR A 706 -24.28 -15.82 -26.83
N ASN A 707 -23.91 -15.36 -28.03
CA ASN A 707 -23.22 -16.19 -29.02
C ASN A 707 -21.69 -16.22 -28.87
N ALA A 708 -21.11 -15.30 -28.08
CA ALA A 708 -19.65 -15.16 -27.96
C ALA A 708 -19.15 -15.03 -26.51
N SER A 709 -20.05 -14.95 -25.52
CA SER A 709 -19.66 -14.81 -24.12
C SER A 709 -19.22 -16.15 -23.51
N PRO A 710 -18.26 -16.17 -22.56
CA PRO A 710 -17.77 -17.38 -21.91
C PRO A 710 -18.87 -18.19 -21.21
N SER A 711 -18.66 -19.50 -21.11
CA SER A 711 -19.53 -20.38 -20.34
C SER A 711 -19.47 -20.06 -18.84
N GLY A 712 -20.59 -20.28 -18.12
CA GLY A 712 -20.67 -19.99 -16.69
C GLY A 712 -20.69 -18.49 -16.33
N LEU A 713 -20.92 -17.62 -17.32
CA LEU A 713 -21.14 -16.18 -17.12
C LEU A 713 -22.33 -15.93 -16.17
N VAL A 714 -22.12 -15.04 -15.20
CA VAL A 714 -23.16 -14.54 -14.30
C VAL A 714 -23.35 -13.06 -14.56
N THR A 715 -24.57 -12.68 -14.94
CA THR A 715 -24.99 -11.28 -15.07
C THR A 715 -25.26 -10.70 -13.69
N LEU A 716 -24.53 -9.66 -13.31
CA LEU A 716 -24.64 -9.00 -12.01
C LEU A 716 -25.54 -7.77 -12.06
N SER A 717 -25.72 -7.15 -13.23
CA SER A 717 -26.66 -6.04 -13.39
C SER A 717 -27.38 -6.10 -14.72
N ASN A 718 -28.58 -5.51 -14.75
CA ASN A 718 -29.36 -5.37 -15.97
C ASN A 718 -30.06 -4.02 -15.98
N SER A 719 -29.30 -3.03 -16.45
CA SER A 719 -29.70 -1.63 -16.47
C SER A 719 -30.36 -1.33 -17.81
N GLN A 720 -31.56 -0.73 -17.80
CA GLN A 720 -32.23 -0.30 -19.02
C GLN A 720 -31.58 0.98 -19.54
N THR A 721 -31.27 1.00 -20.84
CA THR A 721 -30.66 2.14 -21.54
C THR A 721 -31.48 2.49 -22.79
N LEU A 722 -31.03 3.50 -23.53
CA LEU A 722 -31.65 3.92 -24.79
C LEU A 722 -30.94 3.26 -25.98
N ASN A 723 -31.64 3.13 -27.10
CA ASN A 723 -31.00 2.87 -28.38
C ASN A 723 -30.67 4.22 -29.04
N THR A 724 -29.42 4.63 -28.91
CA THR A 724 -28.88 5.94 -29.32
C THR A 724 -28.00 5.84 -30.56
N LEU A 725 -27.58 4.63 -30.93
CA LEU A 725 -26.63 4.40 -32.00
C LEU A 725 -27.25 4.54 -33.39
N SER A 726 -26.41 4.88 -34.36
CA SER A 726 -26.80 4.87 -35.77
C SER A 726 -27.12 3.44 -36.25
N SER A 727 -27.96 3.33 -37.28
CA SER A 727 -28.28 2.03 -37.88
C SER A 727 -27.04 1.31 -38.43
N SER A 728 -26.02 2.05 -38.90
CA SER A 728 -24.73 1.49 -39.33
C SER A 728 -23.92 0.91 -38.18
N ASP A 729 -23.95 1.51 -36.99
CA ASP A 729 -23.22 0.98 -35.82
C ASP A 729 -23.89 -0.29 -35.30
N THR A 730 -25.23 -0.33 -35.27
CA THR A 730 -25.99 -1.51 -34.84
C THR A 730 -25.94 -2.68 -35.83
N GLN A 731 -25.71 -2.44 -37.13
CA GLN A 731 -25.59 -3.50 -38.15
C GLN A 731 -24.35 -4.39 -37.94
N GLY A 732 -23.33 -3.88 -37.24
CA GLY A 732 -22.16 -4.66 -36.84
C GLY A 732 -22.38 -5.52 -35.60
N PHE A 733 -23.57 -5.46 -34.98
CA PHE A 733 -23.85 -6.25 -33.80
C PHE A 733 -24.23 -7.69 -34.18
N PRO A 734 -23.62 -8.69 -33.51
CA PRO A 734 -24.00 -10.08 -33.72
C PRO A 734 -25.45 -10.32 -33.27
N SER A 735 -26.06 -11.34 -33.85
CA SER A 735 -27.44 -11.73 -33.54
C SER A 735 -27.64 -11.93 -32.04
N GLY A 736 -28.74 -11.39 -31.48
CA GLY A 736 -29.09 -11.49 -30.06
C GLY A 736 -28.54 -10.37 -29.19
N ALA A 737 -27.75 -9.44 -29.73
CA ALA A 737 -27.33 -8.26 -28.99
C ALA A 737 -28.49 -7.27 -28.78
N ASN A 738 -28.56 -6.64 -27.61
CA ASN A 738 -29.60 -5.68 -27.26
C ASN A 738 -28.98 -4.30 -26.92
N PRO A 739 -29.15 -3.26 -27.76
CA PRO A 739 -28.56 -1.95 -27.52
C PRO A 739 -29.20 -1.17 -26.36
N GLN A 740 -30.35 -1.63 -25.85
CA GLN A 740 -31.12 -0.96 -24.80
C GLN A 740 -30.85 -1.50 -23.40
N VAL A 741 -29.75 -2.25 -23.23
CA VAL A 741 -29.32 -2.71 -21.91
C VAL A 741 -27.83 -2.49 -21.70
N SER A 742 -27.46 -2.40 -20.43
CA SER A 742 -26.09 -2.51 -19.94
C SER A 742 -26.02 -3.62 -18.90
N ASN A 743 -24.94 -4.41 -18.95
CA ASN A 743 -24.70 -5.49 -18.02
C ASN A 743 -23.30 -5.41 -17.40
N ALA A 744 -23.22 -5.52 -16.08
CA ALA A 744 -22.04 -6.01 -15.40
C ALA A 744 -22.09 -7.53 -15.31
N VAL A 745 -20.93 -8.17 -15.39
CA VAL A 745 -20.81 -9.63 -15.41
C VAL A 745 -19.60 -10.11 -14.64
N ARG A 746 -19.62 -11.40 -14.28
CA ARG A 746 -18.42 -12.15 -13.90
C ARG A 746 -18.43 -13.54 -14.52
N TYR A 747 -17.25 -14.11 -14.73
CA TYR A 747 -17.08 -15.54 -14.99
C TYR A 747 -15.76 -16.05 -14.38
N THR A 748 -15.60 -17.37 -14.32
CA THR A 748 -14.33 -18.02 -13.96
C THR A 748 -13.81 -18.74 -15.18
N ALA A 749 -12.60 -18.38 -15.63
CA ALA A 749 -11.94 -19.04 -16.75
C ALA A 749 -11.56 -20.49 -16.39
N PRO A 750 -11.29 -21.37 -17.37
CA PRO A 750 -10.84 -22.75 -17.10
C PRO A 750 -9.60 -22.85 -16.22
N SER A 751 -8.73 -21.84 -16.25
CA SER A 751 -7.54 -21.70 -15.40
C SER A 751 -7.83 -21.42 -13.92
N GLY A 752 -9.08 -21.12 -13.57
CA GLY A 752 -9.49 -20.64 -12.25
C GLY A 752 -9.48 -19.11 -12.11
N ALA A 753 -8.92 -18.38 -13.09
CA ALA A 753 -8.91 -16.92 -13.09
C ALA A 753 -10.33 -16.33 -13.04
N LYS A 754 -10.55 -15.36 -12.16
CA LYS A 754 -11.78 -14.57 -12.09
C LYS A 754 -11.72 -13.42 -13.08
N VAL A 755 -12.80 -13.23 -13.82
CA VAL A 755 -12.97 -12.09 -14.72
C VAL A 755 -14.24 -11.35 -14.33
N PHE A 756 -14.13 -10.04 -14.14
CA PHE A 756 -15.23 -9.13 -13.82
C PHE A 756 -15.23 -7.95 -14.79
N SER A 757 -16.41 -7.55 -15.26
CA SER A 757 -16.61 -6.38 -16.10
C SER A 757 -17.79 -5.57 -15.61
N THR A 758 -17.61 -4.25 -15.47
CA THR A 758 -18.67 -3.33 -15.03
C THR A 758 -19.65 -3.01 -16.16
N GLY A 759 -19.17 -3.06 -17.41
CA GLY A 759 -19.94 -2.71 -18.59
C GLY A 759 -20.32 -1.23 -18.64
N SER A 760 -19.55 -0.37 -17.97
CA SER A 760 -19.76 1.07 -17.89
C SER A 760 -18.45 1.80 -17.61
N ILE A 761 -18.17 2.88 -18.36
CA ILE A 761 -17.05 3.79 -18.13
C ILE A 761 -17.24 4.57 -16.81
N GLN A 762 -18.44 5.04 -16.53
CA GLN A 762 -18.81 5.89 -15.40
C GLN A 762 -18.82 5.15 -14.06
N TRP A 763 -18.73 3.82 -14.06
CA TRP A 763 -18.77 3.03 -12.84
C TRP A 763 -17.73 3.49 -11.80
N VAL A 764 -16.55 3.91 -12.26
CA VAL A 764 -15.46 4.41 -11.41
C VAL A 764 -15.85 5.65 -10.59
N TRP A 765 -16.85 6.42 -11.02
CA TRP A 765 -17.34 7.57 -10.26
C TRP A 765 -18.09 7.19 -8.98
N GLY A 766 -18.54 5.94 -8.88
CA GLY A 766 -19.03 5.38 -7.62
C GLY A 766 -17.95 5.25 -6.54
N LEU A 767 -16.67 5.31 -6.93
CA LEU A 767 -15.52 5.07 -6.06
C LEU A 767 -14.81 6.36 -5.62
N ASP A 768 -14.62 7.30 -6.54
CA ASP A 768 -14.15 8.67 -6.29
C ASP A 768 -14.71 9.56 -7.41
N SER A 769 -14.96 10.84 -7.15
CA SER A 769 -15.60 11.75 -8.09
C SER A 769 -14.85 13.08 -8.22
N ASP A 770 -13.53 13.12 -8.00
CA ASP A 770 -12.73 14.34 -8.19
C ASP A 770 -12.87 14.84 -9.64
N GLY A 771 -13.21 16.12 -9.77
CA GLY A 771 -13.46 16.76 -11.05
C GLY A 771 -14.79 16.39 -11.73
N VAL A 772 -15.62 15.51 -11.16
CA VAL A 772 -16.91 15.08 -11.75
C VAL A 772 -18.03 16.05 -11.42
N THR A 773 -18.74 16.52 -12.45
CA THR A 773 -19.97 17.32 -12.28
C THR A 773 -21.07 16.43 -11.71
N ASN A 774 -21.58 16.80 -10.54
CA ASN A 774 -22.47 15.99 -9.70
C ASN A 774 -21.78 14.68 -9.22
N PRO A 775 -21.11 14.71 -8.06
CA PRO A 775 -20.44 13.54 -7.49
C PRO A 775 -21.38 12.33 -7.36
N ARG A 776 -20.87 11.13 -7.68
CA ARG A 776 -21.65 9.88 -7.72
C ARG A 776 -21.16 8.79 -6.76
N GLU A 777 -20.32 9.17 -5.81
CA GLU A 777 -19.75 8.22 -4.86
C GLU A 777 -20.83 7.49 -4.07
N ASP A 778 -20.70 6.17 -3.96
CA ASP A 778 -21.65 5.34 -3.22
C ASP A 778 -20.90 4.28 -2.41
N ASN A 779 -21.14 4.24 -1.10
CA ASN A 779 -20.49 3.27 -0.21
C ASN A 779 -20.77 1.82 -0.60
N ARG A 780 -21.92 1.54 -1.21
CA ARG A 780 -22.30 0.22 -1.71
C ARG A 780 -21.49 -0.13 -2.97
N ALA A 781 -21.23 0.83 -3.86
CA ALA A 781 -20.34 0.63 -5.00
C ALA A 781 -18.89 0.37 -4.56
N LYS A 782 -18.41 1.12 -3.55
CA LYS A 782 -17.10 0.90 -2.91
C LYS A 782 -17.00 -0.51 -2.30
N GLN A 783 -18.05 -0.98 -1.62
CA GLN A 783 -18.11 -2.34 -1.07
C GLN A 783 -18.14 -3.42 -2.18
N ILE A 784 -18.87 -3.20 -3.29
CA ILE A 784 -18.85 -4.12 -4.45
C ILE A 784 -17.42 -4.24 -5.00
N ALA A 785 -16.73 -3.11 -5.22
CA ALA A 785 -15.36 -3.12 -5.73
C ALA A 785 -14.40 -3.87 -4.79
N VAL A 786 -14.55 -3.73 -3.47
CA VAL A 786 -13.79 -4.52 -2.48
C VAL A 786 -14.09 -6.00 -2.59
N ASN A 787 -15.37 -6.40 -2.72
CA ASN A 787 -15.74 -7.81 -2.86
C ASN A 787 -15.18 -8.44 -4.15
N VAL A 788 -15.22 -7.69 -5.25
CA VAL A 788 -14.64 -8.09 -6.54
C VAL A 788 -13.14 -8.33 -6.38
N LEU A 789 -12.40 -7.35 -5.86
CA LEU A 789 -10.94 -7.44 -5.70
C LEU A 789 -10.56 -8.54 -4.70
N ALA A 790 -11.27 -8.67 -3.59
CA ALA A 790 -11.04 -9.73 -2.61
C ALA A 790 -11.21 -11.13 -3.22
N SER A 791 -12.19 -11.31 -4.12
CA SER A 791 -12.37 -12.58 -4.85
C SER A 791 -11.21 -12.93 -5.79
N MET A 792 -10.42 -11.92 -6.18
CA MET A 792 -9.19 -12.07 -6.97
C MET A 792 -7.94 -12.23 -6.09
N GLY A 793 -8.12 -12.35 -4.76
CA GLY A 793 -7.01 -12.44 -3.80
C GLY A 793 -6.33 -11.10 -3.47
N VAL A 794 -6.96 -9.98 -3.86
CA VAL A 794 -6.45 -8.61 -3.68
C VAL A 794 -7.18 -7.96 -2.51
N LYS A 795 -6.46 -7.56 -1.45
CA LYS A 795 -7.08 -7.00 -0.23
C LYS A 795 -6.52 -5.63 0.14
N PRO A 796 -7.37 -4.69 0.60
CA PRO A 796 -6.92 -3.38 1.06
C PRO A 796 -6.22 -3.48 2.42
N LEU A 797 -5.16 -2.69 2.63
CA LEU A 797 -4.46 -2.61 3.91
C LEU A 797 -5.04 -1.54 4.86
N THR A 798 -5.68 -0.51 4.31
CA THR A 798 -6.28 0.59 5.07
C THR A 798 -7.72 0.82 4.61
N PRO A 799 -8.61 -0.18 4.71
CA PRO A 799 -9.99 -0.04 4.28
C PRO A 799 -10.69 1.06 5.09
N SER A 800 -11.58 1.81 4.43
CA SER A 800 -12.50 2.74 5.08
C SER A 800 -13.32 2.02 6.16
N SER A 801 -13.68 2.71 7.23
CA SER A 801 -14.34 2.09 8.41
C SER A 801 -15.67 1.38 8.14
N PHE A 802 -16.36 1.74 7.05
CA PHE A 802 -17.62 1.11 6.64
C PHE A 802 -17.43 -0.11 5.72
N ILE A 803 -16.22 -0.36 5.24
CA ILE A 803 -15.89 -1.48 4.36
C ILE A 803 -15.68 -2.73 5.19
N VAL A 804 -16.37 -3.80 4.82
CA VAL A 804 -16.12 -5.15 5.34
C VAL A 804 -15.27 -5.90 4.32
N VAL A 805 -14.01 -6.18 4.65
CA VAL A 805 -13.11 -6.94 3.77
C VAL A 805 -13.43 -8.44 3.90
N PRO A 806 -13.81 -9.13 2.81
CA PRO A 806 -14.06 -10.57 2.84
C PRO A 806 -12.82 -11.36 3.28
N ALA A 807 -13.08 -12.47 3.99
CA ALA A 807 -12.08 -13.34 4.58
C ALA A 807 -11.05 -13.90 3.60
#